data_AF-A0A0D9WAM5-F1
#
_entry.id   AF-A0A0D9WAM5-F1
#
_cell.length_a   1.000
_cell.length_b   1.000
_cell.length_c   1.000
_cell.angle_alpha   90.00
_cell.angle_beta   90.00
_cell.angle_gamma   90.00
#
_symmetry.space_group_name_H-M   'P 1'
#
loop_
_entity.id
_entity.type
_entity.pdbx_description
1 polymer ?
#
loop_
_entity_poly.entity_id
_entity_poly.type
_entity_poly.pdbx_seq_one_letter_code
_entity_poly.pdbx_strand_id
1 'polypeptide(L)'
;MKKRKRRGDEATAAFDRRVFPILLAAAATGARTTSGTQPGADSSTIAARLLRRLLSRSPSSLISPLPSSLVAVLPLLLASRSASVAALSCEVLGAAALQSMEASEVLASDAAIADGLGRALRNGRQRVAKAACNAIMDLSASAVGRGRLAGSAVLPSILSTESSKNTCKAHKTFCLIVDTVVLMVNSCQVDNLYNLQQDLVRKILPLLYKIWRKVGTLELKSDCINSKNQLQSREHEISEAIFRISMNTPYASHLEPGEIRRSIFGQWVSDYENFLLNCWEKSTYLHTRKHKNLEKDCVFASLLSEFDPKTPDTIIQSLVNGVVSCPAISSDELDISSFLHDVQGTLGAAVKYRQDIRVVRTCDQFDQTSRGYGVEEHFFDDGMTFQDSDAFVAECKDAFKNGFSVALRGVEFRSEKIASIASAMADLFGQPSVGANIYFSPPRSQGLARHYDDHCVLVWQLLGRKKWMVWPNAKLILPRLYEPFESLDDSVDDSSGRVEVLHEGDIMYVPRGFVHEAHTDIDVGEFHANSTADCSLHLTLAIEVEPPFEWEGFTHMALHCWTEKHQSYQFGKSKVEEQTSLFALLLHVAIRLLSRDDAIFRKACMVAAKLPLSSSCTTTHLEALRSNQRSVFDEIIKKIDKSCNFKEALTCIELAVEKGNDEPFQWMCWLRHLPRHEAADDKVDFCNILGALEELLDAVSCNLEQSFAEFTDFKSKFCGFVVYEDACIEQLGISTLGGCWHCMEDMKAVVPAMQCQVGVRGKAAVRARPAAAGVGGRVWGVRRSGRGMSGFKVMAVSTESTGVVTRLEQLLNMDTTPFTDKIIAEYIWVGGSGIDLRSKSRTISKPVEDPSELPKWNYDGSSTGQAPGEDSEVILYPQAIFKDPFRGGNHILVMCDTYTPAGEPIPTNKRNRAAQIFSDPKVVNQVPWFGIEQEYTLLQTSVNWPLGWPVGGYPGPQGPYYCAVGSDKSFGRDISDAHYKACLYAGINISGTNGEVMPGQWEYQVGPSVGIEAGDHIWMSRYILERITEQAGVVLTLDPKPIQGDWNGAGCHTNYSTKSMREDGGFEVIKKAILNLSLRHDLHISAYGEGNERRLTGLHETASIDNFSWGVANRGCSIRVGRDTEAKGKGYLEDRRPASNMDPYVVTALLAETTILWEPTLEAEALAAKKLALKFVSFA
;
A
#
# COMPACT_ATOMS: atom_id res chain seq x y z
N MET A 1 53.59 71.00 -22.43
CA MET A 1 55.04 71.32 -22.46
C MET A 1 55.86 70.09 -22.06
N LYS A 2 57.14 70.11 -22.43
CA LYS A 2 58.12 69.03 -22.62
C LYS A 2 58.49 68.10 -21.42
N LYS A 3 58.89 66.88 -21.81
CA LYS A 3 60.02 65.99 -21.34
C LYS A 3 59.86 65.06 -20.12
N ARG A 4 59.96 63.73 -20.43
CA ARG A 4 60.77 62.62 -19.82
C ARG A 4 61.44 62.91 -18.46
N LYS A 5 61.52 62.03 -17.45
CA LYS A 5 61.80 60.57 -17.42
C LYS A 5 61.73 60.06 -15.94
N ARG A 6 61.40 58.77 -15.78
CA ARG A 6 61.80 57.80 -14.72
C ARG A 6 61.09 57.75 -13.34
N ARG A 7 60.55 56.54 -13.11
CA ARG A 7 60.42 55.72 -11.89
C ARG A 7 59.58 56.28 -10.74
N GLY A 8 58.51 55.57 -10.44
CA GLY A 8 57.73 55.63 -9.21
C GLY A 8 56.44 54.85 -9.43
N ASP A 9 56.18 53.91 -8.54
CA ASP A 9 55.01 53.03 -8.47
C ASP A 9 53.69 53.70 -8.91
N GLU A 10 52.97 53.08 -9.87
CA GLU A 10 51.56 53.40 -10.11
C GLU A 10 50.69 52.21 -9.72
N ALA A 11 50.40 52.21 -8.42
CA ALA A 11 49.12 51.94 -7.80
C ALA A 11 48.06 51.26 -8.70
N THR A 12 47.80 49.99 -8.41
CA THR A 12 46.43 49.48 -8.46
C THR A 12 45.54 50.42 -7.65
N ALA A 13 44.81 51.31 -8.33
CA ALA A 13 43.83 52.19 -7.69
C ALA A 13 42.77 51.31 -7.01
N ALA A 14 42.94 51.12 -5.71
CA ALA A 14 42.00 50.44 -4.85
C ALA A 14 40.63 51.08 -5.05
N PHE A 15 39.60 50.25 -5.23
CA PHE A 15 38.22 50.73 -5.21
C PHE A 15 37.96 51.37 -3.85
N ASP A 16 37.90 52.71 -3.80
CA ASP A 16 37.59 53.41 -2.56
C ASP A 16 36.11 53.16 -2.21
N ARG A 17 35.92 52.22 -1.28
CA ARG A 17 34.61 51.76 -0.80
C ARG A 17 33.81 52.86 -0.10
N ARG A 18 34.41 54.01 0.25
CA ARG A 18 33.75 55.12 0.93
C ARG A 18 33.36 56.25 -0.02
N VAL A 19 34.25 56.62 -0.94
CA VAL A 19 34.02 57.77 -1.84
C VAL A 19 33.13 57.42 -3.04
N PHE A 20 33.24 56.18 -3.55
CA PHE A 20 32.52 55.76 -4.75
C PHE A 20 30.98 55.80 -4.61
N PRO A 21 30.36 55.31 -3.51
CA PRO A 21 28.90 55.37 -3.32
C PRO A 21 28.37 56.80 -3.20
N ILE A 22 29.16 57.71 -2.60
CA ILE A 22 28.82 59.14 -2.45
C ILE A 22 28.78 59.82 -3.82
N LEU A 23 29.77 59.55 -4.69
CA LEU A 23 29.79 60.07 -6.06
C LEU A 23 28.61 59.55 -6.90
N LEU A 24 28.25 58.28 -6.71
CA LEU A 24 27.10 57.67 -7.39
C LEU A 24 25.78 58.25 -6.91
N ALA A 25 25.61 58.46 -5.59
CA ALA A 25 24.43 59.09 -5.00
C ALA A 25 24.27 60.57 -5.45
N ALA A 26 25.37 61.33 -5.52
CA ALA A 26 25.37 62.70 -6.02
C ALA A 26 24.98 62.78 -7.51
N ALA A 27 25.50 61.86 -8.33
CA ALA A 27 25.14 61.76 -9.75
C ALA A 27 23.70 61.27 -9.98
N ALA A 28 23.13 60.51 -9.04
CA ALA A 28 21.75 60.03 -9.10
C ALA A 28 20.71 61.08 -8.65
N THR A 29 21.05 61.89 -7.64
CA THR A 29 20.16 62.92 -7.06
C THR A 29 20.19 64.25 -7.82
N GLY A 30 21.27 64.53 -8.57
CA GLY A 30 21.43 65.72 -9.41
C GLY A 30 20.39 65.91 -10.52
N ALA A 31 19.45 64.96 -10.70
CA ALA A 31 18.32 65.09 -11.63
C ALA A 31 17.11 65.84 -11.06
N ARG A 32 17.09 66.19 -9.75
CA ARG A 32 15.93 66.83 -9.10
C ARG A 32 16.01 68.34 -8.93
N THR A 33 17.15 68.98 -9.20
CA THR A 33 17.31 70.42 -8.93
C THR A 33 17.79 71.19 -10.15
N THR A 34 17.10 72.30 -10.39
CA THR A 34 17.46 73.50 -11.17
C THR A 34 17.24 73.52 -12.69
N SER A 35 16.23 74.30 -13.04
CA SER A 35 16.18 75.19 -14.20
C SER A 35 17.50 75.90 -14.48
N GLY A 36 17.94 75.91 -15.74
CA GLY A 36 18.83 76.95 -16.27
C GLY A 36 20.24 76.52 -16.67
N THR A 37 20.42 76.40 -17.99
CA THR A 37 21.63 76.72 -18.80
C THR A 37 22.94 75.92 -18.67
N GLN A 38 23.38 75.45 -19.86
CA GLN A 38 24.68 74.91 -20.33
C GLN A 38 24.96 73.40 -20.18
N PRO A 39 25.47 72.73 -21.25
CA PRO A 39 25.53 71.27 -21.37
C PRO A 39 26.81 70.71 -20.74
N GLY A 40 26.86 70.68 -19.41
CA GLY A 40 27.77 69.82 -18.66
C GLY A 40 27.24 68.38 -18.71
N ALA A 41 28.13 67.40 -18.89
CA ALA A 41 27.78 65.98 -19.05
C ALA A 41 26.60 65.55 -18.17
N ASP A 42 25.48 65.24 -18.83
CA ASP A 42 24.20 64.85 -18.24
C ASP A 42 24.44 63.91 -17.03
N SER A 43 23.99 64.30 -15.85
CA SER A 43 24.23 63.61 -14.57
C SER A 43 23.94 62.09 -14.67
N SER A 44 22.95 61.74 -15.51
CA SER A 44 22.59 60.37 -15.86
C SER A 44 23.67 59.60 -16.65
N THR A 45 24.43 60.29 -17.51
CA THR A 45 25.57 59.74 -18.28
C THR A 45 26.76 59.48 -17.37
N ILE A 46 27.00 60.34 -16.38
CA ILE A 46 28.04 60.14 -15.37
C ILE A 46 27.70 58.93 -14.50
N ALA A 47 26.46 58.85 -13.99
CA ALA A 47 25.98 57.69 -13.23
C ALA A 47 26.11 56.38 -14.03
N ALA A 48 25.71 56.37 -15.31
CA ALA A 48 25.83 55.19 -16.18
C ALA A 48 27.31 54.78 -16.43
N ARG A 49 28.23 55.74 -16.57
CA ARG A 49 29.68 55.45 -16.69
C ARG A 49 30.26 54.84 -15.42
N LEU A 50 29.84 55.32 -14.25
CA LEU A 50 30.26 54.78 -12.95
C LEU A 50 29.75 53.35 -12.75
N LEU A 51 28.48 53.08 -13.09
CA LEU A 51 27.90 51.72 -13.01
C LEU A 51 28.60 50.74 -13.98
N ARG A 52 28.94 51.14 -15.21
CA ARG A 52 29.70 50.28 -16.13
C ARG A 52 31.09 49.91 -15.62
N ARG A 53 31.74 50.81 -14.88
CA ARG A 53 33.06 50.55 -14.27
C ARG A 53 32.99 49.52 -13.15
N LEU A 54 31.84 49.35 -12.49
CA LEU A 54 31.62 48.24 -11.55
C LEU A 54 31.52 46.91 -12.28
N LEU A 55 30.78 46.86 -13.40
CA LEU A 55 30.55 45.64 -14.20
C LEU A 55 31.79 45.19 -15.01
N SER A 56 32.69 46.10 -15.37
CA SER A 56 33.88 45.80 -16.19
C SER A 56 35.05 45.16 -15.44
N ARG A 57 34.90 44.90 -14.14
CA ARG A 57 35.92 44.24 -13.30
C ARG A 57 35.62 42.75 -13.23
N SER A 58 36.65 41.90 -13.32
CA SER A 58 36.53 40.44 -13.30
C SER A 58 35.70 39.96 -12.10
N PRO A 59 34.85 38.90 -12.23
CA PRO A 59 34.03 38.38 -11.12
C PRO A 59 34.85 38.10 -9.85
N SER A 60 36.10 37.65 -10.04
CA SER A 60 37.07 37.36 -8.98
C SER A 60 37.63 38.58 -8.23
N SER A 61 37.26 39.82 -8.55
CA SER A 61 37.78 41.04 -7.91
C SER A 61 36.78 41.78 -7.02
N LEU A 62 35.53 41.32 -6.98
CA LEU A 62 34.54 41.72 -5.96
C LEU A 62 34.67 40.77 -4.75
N ILE A 63 35.84 40.74 -4.12
CA ILE A 63 36.16 39.84 -2.99
C ILE A 63 35.57 40.37 -1.66
N SER A 64 34.36 40.95 -1.69
CA SER A 64 33.66 41.41 -0.48
C SER A 64 32.20 41.75 -0.77
N PRO A 65 31.29 41.61 0.19
CA PRO A 65 29.92 42.10 0.06
C PRO A 65 29.92 43.59 -0.37
N LEU A 66 28.93 43.98 -1.18
CA LEU A 66 28.70 45.37 -1.57
C LEU A 66 28.77 46.26 -0.32
N PRO A 67 29.50 47.40 -0.34
CA PRO A 67 29.50 48.32 0.78
C PRO A 67 28.06 48.73 1.14
N SER A 68 27.72 48.79 2.43
CA SER A 68 26.36 49.13 2.90
C SER A 68 25.85 50.47 2.34
N SER A 69 26.76 51.41 2.10
CA SER A 69 26.49 52.69 1.46
C SER A 69 26.11 52.59 -0.03
N LEU A 70 26.56 51.56 -0.74
CA LEU A 70 26.16 51.29 -2.11
C LEU A 70 24.79 50.61 -2.17
N VAL A 71 24.54 49.66 -1.25
CA VAL A 71 23.23 48.99 -1.09
C VAL A 71 22.12 50.01 -0.84
N ALA A 72 22.35 50.98 0.06
CA ALA A 72 21.40 52.05 0.38
C ALA A 72 21.03 52.96 -0.80
N VAL A 73 21.84 53.01 -1.86
CA VAL A 73 21.61 53.87 -3.04
C VAL A 73 20.91 53.12 -4.18
N LEU A 74 20.95 51.78 -4.18
CA LEU A 74 20.36 50.95 -5.24
C LEU A 74 18.86 51.20 -5.47
N PRO A 75 17.99 51.33 -4.45
CA PRO A 75 16.56 51.61 -4.67
C PRO A 75 16.30 52.84 -5.54
N LEU A 76 17.05 53.92 -5.31
CA LEU A 76 16.93 55.18 -6.05
C LEU A 76 17.41 55.04 -7.50
N LEU A 77 18.45 54.24 -7.73
CA LEU A 77 19.02 54.00 -9.05
C LEU A 77 18.13 53.08 -9.91
N LEU A 78 17.54 52.05 -9.30
CA LEU A 78 16.58 51.15 -9.93
C LEU A 78 15.32 51.91 -10.40
N ALA A 79 14.87 52.91 -9.62
CA ALA A 79 13.73 53.76 -9.94
C ALA A 79 14.08 54.95 -10.88
N SER A 80 15.27 54.99 -11.49
CA SER A 80 15.70 56.12 -12.32
C SER A 80 14.86 56.29 -13.59
N ARG A 81 14.56 57.55 -13.94
CA ARG A 81 13.93 57.91 -15.24
C ARG A 81 14.86 57.64 -16.43
N SER A 82 16.17 57.53 -16.21
CA SER A 82 17.12 57.16 -17.25
C SER A 82 17.18 55.64 -17.40
N ALA A 83 16.70 55.14 -18.53
CA ALA A 83 16.70 53.72 -18.85
C ALA A 83 18.10 53.08 -18.83
N SER A 84 19.14 53.85 -19.17
CA SER A 84 20.51 53.34 -19.11
C SER A 84 20.97 53.17 -17.66
N VAL A 85 20.58 54.08 -16.76
CA VAL A 85 20.94 53.99 -15.34
C VAL A 85 20.16 52.86 -14.69
N ALA A 86 18.84 52.78 -14.90
CA ALA A 86 18.01 51.72 -14.36
C ALA A 86 18.47 50.31 -14.82
N ALA A 87 18.74 50.12 -16.12
CA ALA A 87 19.19 48.81 -16.64
C ALA A 87 20.57 48.40 -16.08
N LEU A 88 21.54 49.32 -16.06
CA LEU A 88 22.87 49.04 -15.49
C LEU A 88 22.81 48.79 -13.98
N SER A 89 21.86 49.41 -13.28
CA SER A 89 21.66 49.19 -11.84
C SER A 89 21.09 47.80 -11.57
N CYS A 90 20.18 47.31 -12.42
CA CYS A 90 19.71 45.92 -12.36
C CYS A 90 20.87 44.95 -12.65
N GLU A 91 21.69 45.21 -13.67
CA GLU A 91 22.87 44.38 -13.99
C GLU A 91 23.88 44.32 -12.83
N VAL A 92 24.12 45.45 -12.14
CA VAL A 92 24.99 45.51 -10.95
C VAL A 92 24.38 44.74 -9.78
N LEU A 93 23.07 44.84 -9.58
CA LEU A 93 22.35 44.11 -8.54
C LEU A 93 22.46 42.59 -8.74
N GLY A 94 22.18 42.10 -9.96
CA GLY A 94 22.28 40.67 -10.28
C GLY A 94 23.72 40.14 -10.15
N ALA A 95 24.71 40.89 -10.67
CA ALA A 95 26.12 40.53 -10.53
C ALA A 95 26.62 40.53 -9.08
N ALA A 96 25.98 41.29 -8.18
CA ALA A 96 26.28 41.26 -6.76
C ALA A 96 25.60 40.10 -6.03
N ALA A 97 24.39 39.73 -6.43
CA ALA A 97 23.68 38.58 -5.90
C ALA A 97 24.45 37.26 -6.15
N LEU A 98 25.05 37.11 -7.34
CA LEU A 98 25.83 35.91 -7.72
C LEU A 98 27.18 35.76 -7.00
N GLN A 99 27.59 36.72 -6.15
CA GLN A 99 28.91 36.66 -5.48
C GLN A 99 28.92 35.79 -4.23
N SER A 100 27.85 35.81 -3.44
CA SER A 100 27.69 34.93 -2.27
C SER A 100 26.21 34.79 -1.91
N MET A 101 25.87 33.70 -1.22
CA MET A 101 24.51 33.47 -0.76
C MET A 101 24.06 34.58 0.21
N GLU A 102 24.91 34.99 1.14
CA GLU A 102 24.63 36.06 2.12
C GLU A 102 24.37 37.40 1.43
N ALA A 103 25.13 37.73 0.36
CA ALA A 103 24.93 38.94 -0.40
C ALA A 103 23.57 38.94 -1.12
N SER A 104 23.19 37.81 -1.72
CA SER A 104 21.87 37.64 -2.34
C SER A 104 20.74 37.83 -1.32
N GLU A 105 20.87 37.22 -0.13
CA GLU A 105 19.87 37.29 0.94
C GLU A 105 19.66 38.71 1.48
N VAL A 106 20.75 39.42 1.74
CA VAL A 106 20.70 40.81 2.22
C VAL A 106 20.04 41.73 1.19
N LEU A 107 20.37 41.56 -0.10
CA LEU A 107 19.79 42.37 -1.18
C LEU A 107 18.32 42.05 -1.43
N ALA A 108 17.93 40.77 -1.37
CA ALA A 108 16.55 40.33 -1.54
C ALA A 108 15.65 40.70 -0.35
N SER A 109 16.21 40.85 0.85
CA SER A 109 15.48 41.22 2.07
C SER A 109 15.18 42.72 2.18
N ASP A 110 15.77 43.57 1.33
CA ASP A 110 15.53 45.01 1.32
C ASP A 110 14.26 45.37 0.52
N ALA A 111 13.22 45.80 1.23
CA ALA A 111 11.92 46.15 0.63
C ALA A 111 12.02 47.30 -0.40
N ALA A 112 12.96 48.23 -0.24
CA ALA A 112 13.15 49.34 -1.17
C ALA A 112 13.83 48.87 -2.47
N ILE A 113 14.70 47.87 -2.40
CA ILE A 113 15.27 47.23 -3.60
C ILE A 113 14.18 46.48 -4.37
N ALA A 114 13.32 45.73 -3.67
CA ALA A 114 12.20 45.03 -4.27
C ALA A 114 11.19 45.98 -4.96
N ASP A 115 10.79 47.09 -4.32
CA ASP A 115 9.94 48.12 -4.96
C ASP A 115 10.65 48.77 -6.16
N GLY A 116 11.96 49.00 -6.06
CA GLY A 116 12.79 49.49 -7.15
C GLY A 116 12.77 48.58 -8.39
N LEU A 117 12.89 47.26 -8.19
CA LEU A 117 12.77 46.25 -9.24
C LEU A 117 11.36 46.21 -9.83
N GLY A 118 10.31 46.27 -9.00
CA GLY A 118 8.92 46.37 -9.45
C GLY A 118 8.67 47.60 -10.35
N ARG A 119 9.25 48.75 -10.02
CA ARG A 119 9.20 49.96 -10.86
C ARG A 119 10.01 49.82 -12.15
N ALA A 120 11.16 49.15 -12.10
CA ALA A 120 12.00 48.91 -13.29
C ALA A 120 11.28 48.04 -14.32
N LEU A 121 10.54 47.02 -13.88
CA LEU A 121 9.69 46.19 -14.73
C LEU A 121 8.61 47.02 -15.44
N ARG A 122 7.97 47.96 -14.73
CA ARG A 122 6.95 48.86 -15.29
C ARG A 122 7.49 49.99 -16.19
N ASN A 123 8.81 50.08 -16.42
CA ASN A 123 9.44 51.20 -17.16
C ASN A 123 9.11 51.24 -18.67
N GLY A 124 8.44 50.24 -19.21
CA GLY A 124 7.97 50.19 -20.61
C GLY A 124 9.07 49.99 -21.67
N ARG A 125 10.36 50.07 -21.29
CA ARG A 125 11.50 49.82 -22.19
C ARG A 125 12.04 48.40 -22.05
N GLN A 126 12.15 47.68 -23.17
CA GLN A 126 12.59 46.28 -23.22
C GLN A 126 13.95 46.02 -22.55
N ARG A 127 14.92 46.93 -22.69
CA ARG A 127 16.25 46.78 -22.08
C ARG A 127 16.20 46.79 -20.54
N VAL A 128 15.33 47.62 -19.97
CA VAL A 128 15.19 47.74 -18.51
C VAL A 128 14.45 46.53 -17.97
N ALA A 129 13.35 46.12 -18.61
CA ALA A 129 12.61 44.92 -18.24
C ALA A 129 13.50 43.66 -18.30
N LYS A 130 14.30 43.50 -19.37
CA LYS A 130 15.24 42.38 -19.49
C LYS A 130 16.30 42.37 -18.37
N ALA A 131 16.87 43.53 -18.06
CA ALA A 131 17.87 43.64 -17.01
C ALA A 131 17.26 43.37 -15.62
N ALA A 132 16.02 43.82 -15.40
CA ALA A 132 15.28 43.55 -14.17
C ALA A 132 14.95 42.06 -13.99
N CYS A 133 14.45 41.38 -15.04
CA CYS A 133 14.21 39.93 -15.00
C CYS A 133 15.49 39.14 -14.70
N ASN A 134 16.61 39.47 -15.35
CA ASN A 134 17.90 38.83 -15.04
C ASN A 134 18.31 39.05 -13.59
N ALA A 135 18.19 40.28 -13.07
CA ALA A 135 18.53 40.58 -11.68
C ALA A 135 17.64 39.80 -10.69
N ILE A 136 16.36 39.64 -11.01
CA ILE A 136 15.41 38.85 -10.21
C ILE A 136 15.82 37.38 -10.21
N MET A 137 16.14 36.80 -11.37
CA MET A 137 16.61 35.41 -11.45
C MET A 137 17.93 35.20 -10.68
N ASP A 138 18.87 36.14 -10.78
CA ASP A 138 20.15 36.10 -10.07
C ASP A 138 19.94 36.16 -8.53
N LEU A 139 19.06 37.04 -8.04
CA LEU A 139 18.67 37.10 -6.62
C LEU A 139 17.92 35.85 -6.16
N SER A 140 17.25 35.19 -7.10
CA SER A 140 16.48 33.96 -6.88
C SER A 140 17.34 32.69 -6.95
N ALA A 141 18.67 32.82 -7.08
CA ALA A 141 19.56 31.67 -7.02
C ALA A 141 19.55 31.00 -5.62
N SER A 142 19.34 31.77 -4.54
CA SER A 142 19.17 31.24 -3.17
C SER A 142 17.70 31.03 -2.81
N ALA A 143 17.40 30.00 -2.02
CA ALA A 143 16.04 29.69 -1.54
C ALA A 143 15.44 30.84 -0.70
N VAL A 144 16.27 31.45 0.15
CA VAL A 144 15.88 32.61 0.96
C VAL A 144 15.58 33.84 0.09
N GLY A 145 16.39 34.09 -0.95
CA GLY A 145 16.15 35.17 -1.90
C GLY A 145 14.85 35.00 -2.69
N ARG A 146 14.54 33.77 -3.11
CA ARG A 146 13.26 33.39 -3.75
C ARG A 146 12.05 33.71 -2.87
N GLY A 147 12.06 33.26 -1.61
CA GLY A 147 10.94 33.51 -0.70
C GLY A 147 10.72 34.99 -0.40
N ARG A 148 11.80 35.77 -0.20
CA ARG A 148 11.72 37.22 0.09
C ARG A 148 11.19 38.02 -1.10
N LEU A 149 11.61 37.70 -2.32
CA LEU A 149 11.14 38.38 -3.53
C LEU A 149 9.69 38.00 -3.87
N ALA A 150 9.32 36.73 -3.68
CA ALA A 150 7.97 36.24 -3.96
C ALA A 150 6.91 36.92 -3.07
N GLY A 151 7.23 37.23 -1.81
CA GLY A 151 6.37 37.99 -0.89
C GLY A 151 6.38 39.52 -1.07
N SER A 152 7.00 40.04 -2.14
CA SER A 152 7.17 41.48 -2.37
C SER A 152 6.31 42.02 -3.53
N ALA A 153 6.38 43.33 -3.78
CA ALA A 153 5.69 43.97 -4.91
C ALA A 153 6.20 43.52 -6.30
N VAL A 154 7.26 42.71 -6.39
CA VAL A 154 7.88 42.27 -7.64
C VAL A 154 6.93 41.37 -8.44
N LEU A 155 6.34 40.34 -7.83
CA LEU A 155 5.47 39.38 -8.52
C LEU A 155 4.24 40.08 -9.17
N PRO A 156 3.43 40.89 -8.45
CA PRO A 156 2.34 41.66 -9.07
C PRO A 156 2.81 42.58 -10.22
N SER A 157 4.04 43.12 -10.12
CA SER A 157 4.61 44.01 -11.13
C SER A 157 4.98 43.26 -12.42
N ILE A 158 5.60 42.08 -12.32
CA ILE A 158 5.95 41.23 -13.47
C ILE A 158 4.69 40.81 -14.21
N LEU A 159 3.71 40.30 -13.47
CA LEU A 159 2.43 39.83 -13.99
C LEU A 159 1.68 40.94 -14.75
N SER A 160 1.79 42.20 -14.30
CA SER A 160 1.15 43.35 -14.95
C SER A 160 1.80 43.76 -16.29
N THR A 161 3.09 43.44 -16.50
CA THR A 161 3.89 43.92 -17.65
C THR A 161 3.47 43.34 -19.00
N GLU A 162 2.87 42.15 -19.03
CA GLU A 162 2.57 41.40 -20.27
C GLU A 162 1.09 41.41 -20.68
N SER A 163 0.19 41.98 -19.87
CA SER A 163 -1.25 42.01 -20.15
C SER A 163 -1.68 42.77 -21.42
N SER A 164 -0.74 43.31 -22.23
CA SER A 164 -1.04 44.27 -23.30
C SER A 164 -0.63 43.92 -24.74
N LYS A 165 0.05 42.80 -25.06
CA LYS A 165 0.46 42.52 -26.47
C LYS A 165 0.32 41.06 -26.93
N ASN A 166 -0.71 40.82 -27.75
CA ASN A 166 -0.88 39.64 -28.60
C ASN A 166 0.26 39.52 -29.63
N THR A 167 1.26 38.66 -29.43
CA THR A 167 2.19 38.32 -30.54
C THR A 167 2.66 36.88 -30.51
N CYS A 168 2.28 36.13 -31.55
CA CYS A 168 2.61 34.73 -31.81
C CYS A 168 4.08 34.51 -32.26
N LYS A 169 5.01 35.42 -31.94
CA LYS A 169 6.45 35.28 -32.19
C LYS A 169 7.19 35.52 -30.88
N ALA A 170 7.76 34.46 -30.29
CA ALA A 170 8.52 34.52 -29.06
C ALA A 170 9.78 35.39 -29.26
N HIS A 171 9.74 36.63 -28.78
CA HIS A 171 10.93 37.46 -28.65
C HIS A 171 11.66 37.05 -27.37
N LYS A 172 13.00 37.10 -27.37
CA LYS A 172 13.86 36.76 -26.21
C LYS A 172 13.43 37.37 -24.87
N THR A 173 12.82 38.55 -24.88
CA THR A 173 12.29 39.22 -23.67
C THR A 173 11.01 38.56 -23.14
N PHE A 174 10.15 38.04 -24.02
CA PHE A 174 8.92 37.33 -23.64
C PHE A 174 9.23 36.02 -22.92
N CYS A 175 10.11 35.18 -23.48
CA CYS A 175 10.53 33.93 -22.84
C CYS A 175 11.12 34.19 -21.44
N LEU A 176 11.96 35.22 -21.33
CA LEU A 176 12.57 35.62 -20.06
C LEU A 176 11.54 36.05 -19.01
N ILE A 177 10.51 36.78 -19.41
CA ILE A 177 9.44 37.19 -18.50
C ILE A 177 8.65 35.97 -18.04
N VAL A 178 8.31 35.04 -18.94
CA VAL A 178 7.61 33.79 -18.60
C VAL A 178 8.44 32.95 -17.64
N ASP A 179 9.73 32.74 -17.92
CA ASP A 179 10.65 32.00 -17.04
C ASP A 179 10.73 32.66 -15.64
N THR A 180 10.75 34.00 -15.59
CA THR A 180 10.73 34.74 -14.31
C THR A 180 9.39 34.57 -13.59
N VAL A 181 8.26 34.58 -14.30
CA VAL A 181 6.93 34.35 -13.71
C VAL A 181 6.83 32.95 -13.12
N VAL A 182 7.21 31.92 -13.87
CA VAL A 182 7.19 30.52 -13.42
C VAL A 182 8.04 30.35 -12.16
N LEU A 183 9.28 30.86 -12.18
CA LEU A 183 10.18 30.80 -11.03
C LEU A 183 9.58 31.49 -9.79
N MET A 184 9.01 32.69 -9.96
CA MET A 184 8.46 33.47 -8.84
C MET A 184 7.17 32.88 -8.27
N VAL A 185 6.32 32.30 -9.10
CA VAL A 185 5.08 31.64 -8.68
C VAL A 185 5.39 30.36 -7.91
N ASN A 186 6.27 29.50 -8.43
CA ASN A 186 6.63 28.24 -7.77
C ASN A 186 7.41 28.45 -6.48
N SER A 187 8.04 29.62 -6.34
CA SER A 187 8.77 30.02 -5.14
C SER A 187 7.90 30.74 -4.08
N CYS A 188 6.64 31.03 -4.40
CA CYS A 188 5.76 31.78 -3.53
C CYS A 188 5.06 30.85 -2.53
N GLN A 189 4.98 31.27 -1.26
CA GLN A 189 4.08 30.62 -0.30
C GLN A 189 2.63 30.82 -0.75
N VAL A 190 1.78 29.82 -0.52
CA VAL A 190 0.39 29.79 -0.99
C VAL A 190 -0.40 31.00 -0.46
N ASP A 191 -0.22 31.37 0.81
CA ASP A 191 -0.81 32.56 1.46
C ASP A 191 -0.54 33.88 0.72
N ASN A 192 0.63 34.01 0.09
CA ASN A 192 1.00 35.20 -0.66
C ASN A 192 0.36 35.23 -2.06
N LEU A 193 -0.01 34.07 -2.61
CA LEU A 193 -0.75 33.96 -3.87
C LEU A 193 -2.23 34.33 -3.69
N TYR A 194 -2.83 34.10 -2.51
CA TYR A 194 -4.21 34.54 -2.19
C TYR A 194 -4.38 36.06 -2.33
N ASN A 195 -3.33 36.82 -2.07
CA ASN A 195 -3.34 38.29 -2.16
C ASN A 195 -3.17 38.84 -3.59
N LEU A 196 -3.03 37.97 -4.60
CA LEU A 196 -2.97 38.41 -6.00
C LEU A 196 -4.34 38.91 -6.49
N GLN A 197 -4.33 39.98 -7.28
CA GLN A 197 -5.56 40.49 -7.88
C GLN A 197 -6.17 39.46 -8.84
N GLN A 198 -7.43 39.09 -8.63
CA GLN A 198 -8.16 38.10 -9.42
C GLN A 198 -8.22 38.46 -10.93
N ASP A 199 -8.30 39.74 -11.26
CA ASP A 199 -8.25 40.22 -12.65
C ASP A 199 -6.92 39.94 -13.35
N LEU A 200 -5.83 39.82 -12.59
CA LEU A 200 -4.49 39.51 -13.09
C LEU A 200 -4.33 38.01 -13.33
N VAL A 201 -4.80 37.20 -12.37
CA VAL A 201 -4.89 35.73 -12.46
C VAL A 201 -5.66 35.31 -13.71
N ARG A 202 -6.86 35.87 -13.92
CA ARG A 202 -7.71 35.59 -15.09
C ARG A 202 -7.07 35.91 -16.45
N LYS A 203 -6.12 36.85 -16.50
CA LYS A 203 -5.42 37.22 -17.75
C LYS A 203 -4.20 36.35 -18.03
N ILE A 204 -3.55 35.83 -16.99
CA ILE A 204 -2.24 35.17 -17.09
C ILE A 204 -2.39 33.66 -17.23
N LEU A 205 -3.36 33.06 -16.53
CA LEU A 205 -3.67 31.63 -16.62
C LEU A 205 -3.89 31.16 -18.08
N PRO A 206 -4.72 31.83 -18.93
CA PRO A 206 -4.84 31.51 -20.36
C PRO A 206 -3.51 31.53 -21.12
N LEU A 207 -2.65 32.48 -20.78
CA LEU A 207 -1.39 32.73 -21.48
C LEU A 207 -0.37 31.64 -21.14
N LEU A 208 -0.23 31.28 -19.86
CA LEU A 208 0.60 30.17 -19.40
C LEU A 208 0.13 28.85 -20.01
N TYR A 209 -1.18 28.58 -20.04
CA TYR A 209 -1.73 27.38 -20.68
C TYR A 209 -1.42 27.30 -22.18
N LYS A 210 -1.57 28.42 -22.90
CA LYS A 210 -1.23 28.50 -24.33
C LYS A 210 0.27 28.28 -24.60
N ILE A 211 1.13 28.68 -23.66
CA ILE A 211 2.58 28.43 -23.74
C ILE A 211 2.87 26.96 -23.46
N TRP A 212 2.33 26.42 -22.36
CA TRP A 212 2.46 25.02 -21.95
C TRP A 212 2.12 24.06 -23.11
N ARG A 213 0.95 24.22 -23.74
CA ARG A 213 0.55 23.44 -24.92
C ARG A 213 1.52 23.50 -26.10
N LYS A 214 2.20 24.63 -26.28
CA LYS A 214 3.17 24.81 -27.37
C LYS A 214 4.51 24.16 -27.04
N VAL A 215 4.95 24.23 -25.79
CA VAL A 215 6.19 23.61 -25.32
C VAL A 215 6.12 22.10 -25.52
N GLY A 216 5.02 21.44 -25.11
CA GLY A 216 4.83 20.00 -25.33
C GLY A 216 4.87 19.59 -26.82
N THR A 217 4.32 20.41 -27.73
CA THR A 217 4.40 20.13 -29.18
C THR A 217 5.75 20.42 -29.83
N LEU A 218 6.62 21.22 -29.19
CA LEU A 218 7.93 21.63 -29.73
C LEU A 218 9.05 20.65 -29.38
N GLU A 219 8.97 19.94 -28.26
CA GLU A 219 9.94 18.88 -27.90
C GLU A 219 9.86 17.66 -28.84
N LEU A 220 8.72 17.43 -29.48
CA LEU A 220 8.49 16.35 -30.47
C LEU A 220 9.08 16.62 -31.86
N LYS A 221 9.48 17.86 -32.17
CA LYS A 221 10.11 18.21 -33.44
C LYS A 221 11.57 18.54 -33.20
N SER A 222 12.44 17.58 -33.53
CA SER A 222 13.90 17.63 -33.49
C SER A 222 14.52 18.67 -34.45
N ASP A 223 13.91 19.83 -34.62
CA ASP A 223 14.41 20.94 -35.40
C ASP A 223 14.55 22.17 -34.50
N CYS A 224 15.78 22.51 -34.09
CA CYS A 224 16.30 23.89 -34.22
C CYS A 224 17.72 24.08 -33.67
N ILE A 225 18.64 24.37 -34.58
CA ILE A 225 20.02 24.84 -34.40
C ILE A 225 20.05 26.34 -33.96
N ASN A 226 19.25 26.76 -32.98
CA ASN A 226 19.32 28.15 -32.47
C ASN A 226 18.96 28.28 -30.98
N SER A 227 19.90 27.90 -30.12
CA SER A 227 19.80 27.87 -28.64
C SER A 227 19.60 29.22 -27.93
N LYS A 228 19.39 30.34 -28.64
CA LYS A 228 19.39 31.69 -28.04
C LYS A 228 18.00 32.29 -27.74
N ASN A 229 16.91 31.65 -28.20
CA ASN A 229 15.52 32.12 -28.10
C ASN A 229 14.56 31.06 -27.51
N GLN A 230 15.04 30.14 -26.67
CA GLN A 230 14.22 29.08 -26.05
C GLN A 230 13.82 29.46 -24.62
N LEU A 231 12.65 28.97 -24.20
CA LEU A 231 12.17 29.02 -22.81
C LEU A 231 13.09 28.16 -21.94
N GLN A 232 13.44 28.61 -20.74
CA GLN A 232 14.29 27.84 -19.82
C GLN A 232 13.48 26.93 -18.90
N SER A 233 12.26 27.33 -18.55
CA SER A 233 11.37 26.53 -17.72
C SER A 233 10.89 25.27 -18.44
N ARG A 234 10.91 24.14 -17.72
CA ARG A 234 10.43 22.83 -18.18
C ARG A 234 8.91 22.77 -18.14
N GLU A 235 8.34 21.81 -18.87
CA GLU A 235 6.89 21.62 -18.97
C GLU A 235 6.20 21.47 -17.60
N HIS A 236 6.78 20.70 -16.68
CA HIS A 236 6.22 20.51 -15.34
C HIS A 236 6.33 21.75 -14.46
N GLU A 237 7.38 22.57 -14.61
CA GLU A 237 7.53 23.82 -13.83
C GLU A 237 6.43 24.82 -14.22
N ILE A 238 6.09 24.86 -15.51
CA ILE A 238 4.97 25.67 -16.02
C ILE A 238 3.64 25.11 -15.51
N SER A 239 3.50 23.79 -15.47
CA SER A 239 2.30 23.11 -14.96
C SER A 239 2.08 23.39 -13.47
N GLU A 240 3.14 23.38 -12.66
CA GLU A 240 3.12 23.75 -11.25
C GLU A 240 2.73 25.22 -11.06
N ALA A 241 3.26 26.12 -11.90
CA ALA A 241 2.90 27.54 -11.84
C ALA A 241 1.42 27.77 -12.19
N ILE A 242 0.91 27.05 -13.19
CA ILE A 242 -0.52 27.07 -13.53
C ILE A 242 -1.33 26.61 -12.32
N PHE A 243 -0.94 25.48 -11.72
CA PHE A 243 -1.63 24.89 -10.57
C PHE A 243 -1.69 25.84 -9.37
N ARG A 244 -0.54 26.37 -8.94
CA ARG A 244 -0.43 27.32 -7.82
C ARG A 244 -1.25 28.61 -8.03
N ILE A 245 -1.35 29.10 -9.26
CA ILE A 245 -2.15 30.29 -9.57
C ILE A 245 -3.65 29.99 -9.57
N SER A 246 -4.06 28.79 -9.99
CA SER A 246 -5.48 28.45 -10.13
C SER A 246 -6.19 28.13 -8.83
N MET A 247 -5.47 27.73 -7.77
CA MET A 247 -6.04 27.38 -6.44
C MET A 247 -7.06 28.42 -5.96
N ASN A 248 -6.73 29.71 -6.11
CA ASN A 248 -7.50 30.79 -5.50
C ASN A 248 -8.52 31.43 -6.44
N THR A 249 -8.87 30.78 -7.56
CA THR A 249 -9.82 31.37 -8.51
C THR A 249 -11.25 31.13 -7.99
N PRO A 250 -12.04 32.17 -7.64
CA PRO A 250 -13.39 31.96 -7.16
C PRO A 250 -14.22 31.28 -8.24
N TYR A 251 -14.71 30.08 -7.92
CA TYR A 251 -15.54 29.26 -8.81
C TYR A 251 -16.77 30.04 -9.26
N ALA A 252 -17.08 29.98 -10.56
CA ALA A 252 -18.18 30.74 -11.12
C ALA A 252 -19.56 30.08 -10.85
N SER A 253 -19.60 28.84 -10.35
CA SER A 253 -20.84 28.13 -10.04
C SER A 253 -20.72 27.24 -8.81
N HIS A 254 -20.79 27.80 -7.61
CA HIS A 254 -21.08 26.99 -6.42
C HIS A 254 -22.54 26.54 -6.50
N LEU A 255 -22.76 25.23 -6.61
CA LEU A 255 -24.08 24.62 -6.48
C LEU A 255 -24.37 24.50 -4.98
N GLU A 256 -25.51 25.03 -4.55
CA GLU A 256 -25.89 24.89 -3.15
C GLU A 256 -26.23 23.41 -2.85
N PRO A 257 -25.85 22.84 -1.69
CA PRO A 257 -26.16 21.46 -1.33
C PRO A 257 -27.66 21.12 -1.46
N GLY A 258 -28.54 22.10 -1.21
CA GLY A 258 -29.99 21.96 -1.37
C GLY A 258 -30.47 21.81 -2.83
N GLU A 259 -29.70 22.26 -3.82
CA GLU A 259 -29.99 22.06 -5.25
C GLU A 259 -29.64 20.63 -5.68
N ILE A 260 -28.45 20.15 -5.31
CA ILE A 260 -28.03 18.76 -5.53
C ILE A 260 -28.97 17.79 -4.83
N ARG A 261 -29.31 18.05 -3.56
CA ARG A 261 -30.26 17.21 -2.80
C ARG A 261 -31.59 17.07 -3.55
N ARG A 262 -32.13 18.18 -4.07
CA ARG A 262 -33.39 18.20 -4.82
C ARG A 262 -33.31 17.42 -6.12
N SER A 263 -32.17 17.53 -6.80
CA SER A 263 -31.90 16.74 -7.99
C SER A 263 -31.83 15.26 -7.62
N ILE A 264 -30.94 14.86 -6.72
CA ILE A 264 -30.62 13.44 -6.49
C ILE A 264 -31.73 12.67 -5.74
N PHE A 265 -32.28 13.25 -4.68
CA PHE A 265 -33.19 12.54 -3.77
C PHE A 265 -34.66 12.92 -3.94
N GLY A 266 -34.95 13.93 -4.75
CA GLY A 266 -36.30 14.42 -4.97
C GLY A 266 -36.62 15.72 -4.24
N GLN A 267 -37.81 16.26 -4.52
CA GLN A 267 -38.15 17.65 -4.22
C GLN A 267 -38.27 17.91 -2.71
N TRP A 268 -38.76 16.93 -1.94
CA TRP A 268 -39.04 17.08 -0.52
C TRP A 268 -37.81 16.77 0.33
N VAL A 269 -37.60 17.53 1.41
CA VAL A 269 -36.48 17.30 2.35
C VAL A 269 -36.61 15.92 3.02
N SER A 270 -37.85 15.48 3.29
CA SER A 270 -38.17 14.17 3.85
C SER A 270 -37.68 12.99 3.02
N ASP A 271 -37.54 13.14 1.70
CA ASP A 271 -37.06 12.05 0.84
C ASP A 271 -35.59 11.73 1.12
N TYR A 272 -34.78 12.77 1.29
CA TYR A 272 -33.38 12.66 1.69
C TYR A 272 -33.23 12.15 3.13
N GLU A 273 -34.05 12.66 4.06
CA GLU A 273 -34.03 12.19 5.46
C GLU A 273 -34.42 10.72 5.57
N ASN A 274 -35.43 10.28 4.82
CA ASN A 274 -35.84 8.87 4.76
C ASN A 274 -34.75 7.99 4.14
N PHE A 275 -34.04 8.50 3.13
CA PHE A 275 -32.87 7.84 2.56
C PHE A 275 -31.78 7.64 3.62
N LEU A 276 -31.43 8.68 4.39
CA LEU A 276 -30.41 8.58 5.44
C LEU A 276 -30.77 7.58 6.53
N LEU A 277 -32.04 7.56 6.97
CA LEU A 277 -32.46 6.69 8.06
C LEU A 277 -32.52 5.20 7.65
N ASN A 278 -33.00 4.93 6.43
CA ASN A 278 -33.38 3.58 6.00
C ASN A 278 -32.39 2.95 5.01
N CYS A 279 -31.66 3.75 4.22
CA CYS A 279 -30.86 3.26 3.09
C CYS A 279 -29.34 3.45 3.29
N TRP A 280 -28.92 4.60 3.83
CA TRP A 280 -27.49 4.94 3.99
C TRP A 280 -26.69 3.85 4.70
N GLU A 281 -25.65 3.33 4.02
CA GLU A 281 -24.78 2.21 4.43
C GLU A 281 -25.51 0.91 4.79
N LYS A 282 -26.79 0.77 4.44
CA LYS A 282 -27.65 -0.36 4.82
C LYS A 282 -28.28 -1.09 3.64
N SER A 283 -28.79 -0.36 2.66
CA SER A 283 -29.52 -0.94 1.54
C SER A 283 -29.48 -0.06 0.30
N THR A 284 -29.65 -0.70 -0.87
CA THR A 284 -29.74 -0.03 -2.16
C THR A 284 -30.97 0.87 -2.23
N TYR A 285 -30.86 2.00 -2.92
CA TYR A 285 -31.98 2.93 -3.12
C TYR A 285 -32.07 3.31 -4.60
N LEU A 286 -33.28 3.26 -5.17
CA LEU A 286 -33.56 3.67 -6.54
C LEU A 286 -34.53 4.84 -6.56
N HIS A 287 -34.12 5.94 -7.18
CA HIS A 287 -34.97 7.08 -7.47
C HIS A 287 -35.29 7.14 -8.96
N THR A 288 -36.50 6.69 -9.33
CA THR A 288 -36.97 6.72 -10.72
C THR A 288 -37.54 8.09 -11.08
N ARG A 289 -37.04 8.73 -12.14
CA ARG A 289 -37.53 10.05 -12.57
C ARG A 289 -38.53 9.94 -13.70
N LYS A 290 -39.62 10.72 -13.60
CA LYS A 290 -40.58 10.87 -14.71
C LYS A 290 -39.99 11.80 -15.78
N HIS A 291 -40.07 11.41 -17.05
CA HIS A 291 -39.53 12.14 -18.21
C HIS A 291 -39.91 13.64 -18.27
N LYS A 292 -41.09 14.02 -17.75
CA LYS A 292 -41.56 15.43 -17.67
C LYS A 292 -40.80 16.30 -16.66
N ASN A 293 -40.05 15.70 -15.74
CA ASN A 293 -39.31 16.40 -14.70
C ASN A 293 -37.84 16.67 -15.08
N LEU A 294 -37.28 15.97 -16.08
CA LEU A 294 -35.89 16.14 -16.51
C LEU A 294 -35.64 17.51 -17.14
N GLU A 295 -36.56 18.03 -17.96
CA GLU A 295 -36.44 19.35 -18.58
C GLU A 295 -36.42 20.52 -17.57
N LYS A 296 -36.86 20.28 -16.33
CA LYS A 296 -36.89 21.26 -15.25
C LYS A 296 -35.70 21.16 -14.30
N ASP A 297 -34.85 20.14 -14.44
CA ASP A 297 -33.67 19.96 -13.61
C ASP A 297 -32.45 20.63 -14.26
N CYS A 298 -32.13 21.82 -13.75
CA CYS A 298 -30.99 22.60 -14.21
C CYS A 298 -29.65 21.88 -14.00
N VAL A 299 -29.52 21.05 -12.96
CA VAL A 299 -28.27 20.31 -12.67
C VAL A 299 -28.08 19.20 -13.70
N PHE A 300 -29.12 18.41 -13.94
CA PHE A 300 -29.09 17.34 -14.95
C PHE A 300 -28.83 17.89 -16.36
N ALA A 301 -29.56 18.94 -16.77
CA ALA A 301 -29.39 19.55 -18.09
C ALA A 301 -27.99 20.17 -18.26
N SER A 302 -27.46 20.81 -17.21
CA SER A 302 -26.12 21.39 -17.21
C SER A 302 -25.04 20.31 -17.33
N LEU A 303 -25.20 19.19 -16.65
CA LEU A 303 -24.31 18.03 -16.71
C LEU A 303 -24.34 17.36 -18.10
N LEU A 304 -25.52 17.08 -18.64
CA LEU A 304 -25.67 16.43 -19.95
C LEU A 304 -25.06 17.28 -21.09
N SER A 305 -25.09 18.61 -20.96
CA SER A 305 -24.53 19.52 -21.97
C SER A 305 -23.00 19.43 -22.12
N GLU A 306 -22.28 18.86 -21.14
CA GLU A 306 -20.82 18.67 -21.20
C GLU A 306 -20.40 17.66 -22.27
N PHE A 307 -21.23 16.66 -22.57
CA PHE A 307 -20.82 15.48 -23.33
C PHE A 307 -21.26 15.47 -24.80
N ASP A 308 -21.83 16.56 -25.33
CA ASP A 308 -22.44 16.64 -26.68
C ASP A 308 -23.12 15.32 -27.14
N PRO A 309 -24.35 15.02 -26.65
CA PRO A 309 -24.97 13.69 -26.80
C PRO A 309 -25.50 13.39 -28.22
N LYS A 310 -25.04 14.11 -29.26
CA LYS A 310 -25.53 13.94 -30.64
C LYS A 310 -25.17 12.59 -31.25
N THR A 311 -23.93 12.12 -31.07
CA THR A 311 -23.46 10.82 -31.57
C THR A 311 -22.49 10.17 -30.58
N PRO A 312 -22.30 8.84 -30.63
CA PRO A 312 -21.29 8.17 -29.80
C PRO A 312 -19.87 8.73 -30.02
N ASP A 313 -19.53 9.10 -31.26
CA ASP A 313 -18.23 9.69 -31.60
C ASP A 313 -18.04 11.08 -30.99
N THR A 314 -19.09 11.90 -30.85
CA THR A 314 -18.99 13.21 -30.19
C THR A 314 -18.85 13.06 -28.68
N ILE A 315 -19.52 12.07 -28.08
CA ILE A 315 -19.38 11.75 -26.65
C ILE A 315 -17.94 11.32 -26.34
N ILE A 316 -17.37 10.37 -27.09
CA ILE A 316 -15.97 9.93 -26.89
C ILE A 316 -15.00 11.10 -27.07
N GLN A 317 -15.27 11.97 -28.05
CA GLN A 317 -14.43 13.14 -28.27
C GLN A 317 -14.51 14.14 -27.11
N SER A 318 -15.69 14.37 -26.53
CA SER A 318 -15.85 15.21 -25.33
C SER A 318 -15.21 14.58 -24.08
N LEU A 319 -15.17 13.25 -23.98
CA LEU A 319 -14.54 12.54 -22.86
C LEU A 319 -13.01 12.60 -22.87
N VAL A 320 -12.38 12.52 -24.04
CA VAL A 320 -10.93 12.26 -24.15
C VAL A 320 -10.14 13.50 -24.55
N ASN A 321 -10.74 14.44 -25.28
CA ASN A 321 -10.01 15.56 -25.86
C ASN A 321 -9.58 16.59 -24.79
N GLY A 322 -8.29 16.94 -24.78
CA GLY A 322 -7.75 17.98 -23.89
C GLY A 322 -7.58 17.55 -22.43
N VAL A 323 -7.62 16.24 -22.15
CA VAL A 323 -7.46 15.67 -20.82
C VAL A 323 -5.98 15.46 -20.46
N VAL A 324 -5.62 15.69 -19.20
CA VAL A 324 -4.26 15.51 -18.65
C VAL A 324 -4.28 14.47 -17.53
N SER A 325 -3.15 13.85 -17.20
CA SER A 325 -3.07 12.91 -16.09
C SER A 325 -3.35 13.61 -14.75
N CYS A 326 -4.12 12.94 -13.89
CA CYS A 326 -4.40 13.34 -12.52
C CYS A 326 -4.08 12.14 -11.61
N PRO A 327 -2.94 12.16 -10.88
CA PRO A 327 -2.68 11.13 -9.88
C PRO A 327 -3.72 11.22 -8.75
N ALA A 328 -4.01 10.07 -8.13
CA ALA A 328 -4.80 10.05 -6.91
C ALA A 328 -4.05 10.81 -5.81
N ILE A 329 -4.79 11.54 -4.98
CA ILE A 329 -4.26 12.23 -3.81
C ILE A 329 -4.61 11.36 -2.61
N SER A 330 -3.63 11.11 -1.74
CA SER A 330 -3.91 10.44 -0.47
C SER A 330 -4.80 11.33 0.40
N SER A 331 -5.80 10.75 1.04
CA SER A 331 -6.81 11.47 1.84
C SER A 331 -6.26 12.07 3.14
N ASP A 332 -5.10 11.60 3.59
CA ASP A 332 -4.33 12.09 4.72
C ASP A 332 -3.27 13.14 4.34
N GLU A 333 -3.02 13.37 3.05
CA GLU A 333 -2.11 14.41 2.56
C GLU A 333 -2.84 15.76 2.50
N LEU A 334 -2.81 16.45 3.64
CA LEU A 334 -3.49 17.72 3.85
C LEU A 334 -2.59 18.94 3.59
N ASP A 335 -1.31 18.75 3.21
CA ASP A 335 -0.40 19.82 2.80
C ASP A 335 -0.20 19.84 1.29
N ILE A 336 -0.77 20.85 0.65
CA ILE A 336 -0.61 21.13 -0.79
C ILE A 336 0.84 21.17 -1.23
N SER A 337 1.76 21.57 -0.34
CA SER A 337 3.20 21.67 -0.63
C SER A 337 3.85 20.29 -0.70
N SER A 338 3.44 19.37 0.17
CA SER A 338 3.86 17.97 0.18
C SER A 338 3.33 17.26 -1.07
N PHE A 339 2.04 17.44 -1.39
CA PHE A 339 1.46 16.95 -2.64
C PHE A 339 2.24 17.43 -3.88
N LEU A 340 2.52 18.73 -3.97
CA LEU A 340 3.26 19.31 -5.09
C LEU A 340 4.68 18.78 -5.23
N HIS A 341 5.31 18.40 -4.12
CA HIS A 341 6.61 17.74 -4.11
C HIS A 341 6.50 16.31 -4.64
N ASP A 342 5.49 15.56 -4.24
CA ASP A 342 5.30 14.16 -4.67
C ASP A 342 4.94 14.02 -6.15
N VAL A 343 4.16 14.96 -6.68
CA VAL A 343 3.79 14.96 -8.12
C VAL A 343 4.80 15.70 -8.99
N GLN A 344 5.94 16.13 -8.43
CA GLN A 344 6.96 16.88 -9.15
C GLN A 344 7.41 16.13 -10.42
N GLY A 345 7.31 16.79 -11.58
CA GLY A 345 7.67 16.20 -12.87
C GLY A 345 6.57 15.38 -13.55
N THR A 346 5.43 15.14 -12.88
CA THR A 346 4.28 14.39 -13.44
C THR A 346 3.04 15.26 -13.67
N LEU A 347 3.00 16.45 -13.06
CA LEU A 347 1.90 17.39 -13.23
C LEU A 347 1.79 17.87 -14.69
N GLY A 348 0.59 17.77 -15.27
CA GLY A 348 0.35 18.06 -16.68
C GLY A 348 0.76 16.94 -17.64
N ALA A 349 1.16 15.76 -17.15
CA ALA A 349 1.50 14.64 -18.03
C ALA A 349 0.33 14.19 -18.93
N ALA A 350 0.65 13.49 -20.02
CA ALA A 350 -0.34 12.81 -20.84
C ALA A 350 -1.13 11.78 -20.02
N VAL A 351 -2.40 11.59 -20.37
CA VAL A 351 -3.31 10.60 -19.77
C VAL A 351 -2.63 9.23 -19.69
N LYS A 352 -2.71 8.58 -18.52
CA LYS A 352 -2.13 7.27 -18.25
C LYS A 352 -3.22 6.20 -18.16
N TYR A 353 -3.04 5.11 -18.91
CA TYR A 353 -3.96 3.98 -18.89
C TYR A 353 -3.98 3.28 -17.52
N ARG A 354 -5.16 2.81 -17.09
CA ARG A 354 -5.50 2.27 -15.75
C ARG A 354 -5.41 3.23 -14.57
N GLN A 355 -4.65 4.32 -14.67
CA GLN A 355 -4.70 5.40 -13.69
C GLN A 355 -5.89 6.34 -13.98
N ASP A 356 -5.87 6.99 -15.13
CA ASP A 356 -6.82 8.05 -15.51
C ASP A 356 -8.00 7.50 -16.32
N ILE A 357 -7.74 6.52 -17.18
CA ILE A 357 -8.74 5.98 -18.11
C ILE A 357 -8.60 4.47 -18.24
N ARG A 358 -9.72 3.77 -18.35
CA ARG A 358 -9.81 2.35 -18.68
C ARG A 358 -10.69 2.19 -19.92
N VAL A 359 -10.25 1.34 -20.83
CA VAL A 359 -11.02 0.95 -22.02
C VAL A 359 -11.14 -0.55 -21.96
N VAL A 360 -12.27 -0.99 -21.42
CA VAL A 360 -12.42 -2.32 -20.85
C VAL A 360 -13.76 -2.93 -21.26
N ARG A 361 -13.77 -4.24 -21.46
CA ARG A 361 -14.99 -5.04 -21.57
C ARG A 361 -14.87 -6.29 -20.72
N THR A 362 -16.00 -6.82 -20.29
CA THR A 362 -16.06 -8.14 -19.68
C THR A 362 -16.53 -9.14 -20.73
N CYS A 363 -15.78 -10.22 -20.90
CA CYS A 363 -16.12 -11.28 -21.85
C CYS A 363 -16.81 -12.43 -21.12
N ASP A 364 -18.05 -12.74 -21.53
CA ASP A 364 -18.72 -13.97 -21.14
C ASP A 364 -18.00 -15.15 -21.79
N GLN A 365 -17.56 -16.12 -20.98
CA GLN A 365 -17.09 -17.39 -21.53
C GLN A 365 -18.28 -18.09 -22.20
N PHE A 366 -18.32 -18.07 -23.54
CA PHE A 366 -19.21 -18.89 -24.35
C PHE A 366 -18.84 -20.38 -24.22
N ASP A 367 -19.05 -20.95 -23.04
CA ASP A 367 -19.20 -22.39 -22.86
C ASP A 367 -20.21 -22.64 -21.73
N GLN A 368 -21.30 -23.31 -22.07
CA GLN A 368 -22.51 -23.50 -21.25
C GLN A 368 -22.31 -24.41 -20.01
N THR A 369 -21.11 -24.49 -19.44
CA THR A 369 -20.82 -25.40 -18.32
C THR A 369 -20.05 -24.77 -17.15
N SER A 370 -19.73 -23.48 -17.17
CA SER A 370 -18.98 -22.81 -16.09
C SER A 370 -19.77 -21.60 -15.59
N ARG A 371 -20.18 -21.60 -14.31
CA ARG A 371 -20.57 -20.38 -13.58
C ARG A 371 -19.32 -19.54 -13.27
N GLY A 372 -18.64 -19.07 -14.31
CA GLY A 372 -17.41 -18.29 -14.18
C GLY A 372 -17.71 -16.79 -14.16
N TYR A 373 -17.19 -16.09 -13.16
CA TYR A 373 -17.13 -14.63 -13.15
C TYR A 373 -16.42 -14.13 -14.42
N GLY A 374 -17.03 -13.17 -15.12
CA GLY A 374 -16.49 -12.67 -16.39
C GLY A 374 -15.09 -12.05 -16.23
N VAL A 375 -14.22 -12.26 -17.22
CA VAL A 375 -12.85 -11.73 -17.22
C VAL A 375 -12.82 -10.36 -17.89
N GLU A 376 -12.18 -9.37 -17.25
CA GLU A 376 -11.95 -8.05 -17.84
C GLU A 376 -10.85 -8.11 -18.91
N GLU A 377 -11.21 -7.70 -20.12
CA GLU A 377 -10.30 -7.50 -21.24
C GLU A 377 -10.02 -6.00 -21.41
N HIS A 378 -8.74 -5.65 -21.41
CA HIS A 378 -8.25 -4.28 -21.58
C HIS A 378 -7.80 -4.03 -23.01
N PHE A 379 -8.19 -2.90 -23.59
CA PHE A 379 -7.84 -2.56 -24.97
C PHE A 379 -6.38 -2.06 -25.13
N PHE A 380 -5.83 -1.44 -24.08
CA PHE A 380 -4.46 -0.92 -24.06
C PHE A 380 -3.60 -1.63 -23.01
N ASP A 381 -2.27 -1.56 -23.18
CA ASP A 381 -1.29 -2.10 -22.24
C ASP A 381 -1.17 -1.25 -20.96
N ASP A 382 -0.82 -1.91 -19.86
CA ASP A 382 -0.66 -1.26 -18.56
C ASP A 382 0.41 -0.18 -18.56
N GLY A 383 0.08 1.00 -18.01
CA GLY A 383 1.00 2.15 -17.91
C GLY A 383 1.21 2.93 -19.21
N MET A 384 0.52 2.60 -20.30
CA MET A 384 0.58 3.34 -21.56
C MET A 384 0.18 4.81 -21.37
N THR A 385 0.88 5.73 -22.05
CA THR A 385 0.61 7.18 -22.02
C THR A 385 0.26 7.71 -23.40
N PHE A 386 -0.70 8.64 -23.48
CA PHE A 386 -1.29 9.08 -24.75
C PHE A 386 -0.90 10.53 -25.10
N GLN A 387 0.24 10.71 -25.77
CA GLN A 387 0.75 12.05 -26.12
C GLN A 387 -0.01 12.72 -27.28
N ASP A 388 -0.50 11.95 -28.25
CA ASP A 388 -1.32 12.44 -29.36
C ASP A 388 -2.81 12.23 -29.04
N SER A 389 -3.47 13.29 -28.58
CA SER A 389 -4.89 13.26 -28.20
C SER A 389 -5.81 12.91 -29.36
N ASP A 390 -5.50 13.33 -30.60
CA ASP A 390 -6.35 13.04 -31.76
C ASP A 390 -6.25 11.57 -32.17
N ALA A 391 -5.05 10.99 -32.13
CA ALA A 391 -4.84 9.56 -32.36
C ALA A 391 -5.52 8.72 -31.27
N PHE A 392 -5.37 9.11 -30.00
CA PHE A 392 -5.98 8.42 -28.88
C PHE A 392 -7.52 8.44 -28.93
N VAL A 393 -8.12 9.58 -29.30
CA VAL A 393 -9.57 9.69 -29.55
C VAL A 393 -10.01 8.72 -30.66
N ALA A 394 -9.22 8.56 -31.73
CA ALA A 394 -9.53 7.64 -32.81
C ALA A 394 -9.48 6.17 -32.36
N GLU A 395 -8.48 5.79 -31.55
CA GLU A 395 -8.37 4.46 -30.97
C GLU A 395 -9.53 4.15 -30.00
N CYS A 396 -9.93 5.11 -29.16
CA CYS A 396 -11.09 4.95 -28.28
C CYS A 396 -12.40 4.78 -29.07
N LYS A 397 -12.56 5.51 -30.19
CA LYS A 397 -13.70 5.34 -31.10
C LYS A 397 -13.73 3.96 -31.74
N ASP A 398 -12.56 3.40 -32.06
CA ASP A 398 -12.46 2.05 -32.61
C ASP A 398 -12.76 0.99 -31.54
N ALA A 399 -12.17 1.11 -30.35
CA ALA A 399 -12.44 0.24 -29.20
C ALA A 399 -13.93 0.21 -28.85
N PHE A 400 -14.59 1.37 -28.83
CA PHE A 400 -16.02 1.46 -28.55
C PHE A 400 -16.88 0.72 -29.57
N LYS A 401 -16.52 0.78 -30.87
CA LYS A 401 -17.18 0.02 -31.94
C LYS A 401 -16.98 -1.49 -31.79
N ASN A 402 -15.91 -1.91 -31.12
CA ASN A 402 -15.58 -3.31 -30.81
C ASN A 402 -16.12 -3.80 -29.47
N GLY A 403 -17.03 -3.05 -28.83
CA GLY A 403 -17.73 -3.47 -27.61
C GLY A 403 -17.03 -3.09 -26.30
N PHE A 404 -15.98 -2.26 -26.34
CA PHE A 404 -15.31 -1.79 -25.12
C PHE A 404 -16.02 -0.56 -24.52
N SER A 405 -16.19 -0.59 -23.20
CA SER A 405 -16.62 0.58 -22.43
C SER A 405 -15.44 1.51 -22.18
N VAL A 406 -15.66 2.81 -22.33
CA VAL A 406 -14.67 3.85 -21.96
C VAL A 406 -15.03 4.37 -20.58
N ALA A 407 -14.14 4.19 -19.62
CA ALA A 407 -14.29 4.63 -18.24
C ALA A 407 -13.20 5.66 -17.91
N LEU A 408 -13.60 6.91 -17.71
CA LEU A 408 -12.70 7.99 -17.32
C LEU A 408 -12.86 8.28 -15.84
N ARG A 409 -11.74 8.26 -15.12
CA ARG A 409 -11.67 8.50 -13.68
C ARG A 409 -11.35 9.96 -13.36
N GLY A 410 -11.79 10.42 -12.19
CA GLY A 410 -11.45 11.75 -11.68
C GLY A 410 -12.01 12.89 -12.54
N VAL A 411 -13.25 12.78 -12.99
CA VAL A 411 -13.90 13.76 -13.89
C VAL A 411 -14.23 15.07 -13.18
N GLU A 412 -14.32 15.06 -11.86
CA GLU A 412 -14.36 16.25 -11.00
C GLU A 412 -13.09 17.09 -11.13
N PHE A 413 -11.96 16.49 -11.49
CA PHE A 413 -10.76 17.25 -11.85
C PHE A 413 -10.85 17.75 -13.30
N ARG A 414 -11.82 17.36 -14.11
CA ARG A 414 -11.86 17.67 -15.56
C ARG A 414 -12.97 18.63 -15.93
N SER A 415 -14.06 18.62 -15.17
CA SER A 415 -15.23 19.46 -15.43
C SER A 415 -15.59 20.28 -14.19
N GLU A 416 -15.62 21.61 -14.36
CA GLU A 416 -16.00 22.56 -13.31
C GLU A 416 -17.40 22.25 -12.77
N LYS A 417 -18.32 21.83 -13.64
CA LYS A 417 -19.69 21.47 -13.24
C LYS A 417 -19.73 20.21 -12.38
N ILE A 418 -18.97 19.19 -12.76
CA ILE A 418 -18.90 17.94 -11.99
C ILE A 418 -18.17 18.19 -10.66
N ALA A 419 -17.13 19.02 -10.65
CA ALA A 419 -16.48 19.49 -9.44
C ALA A 419 -17.48 20.13 -8.47
N SER A 420 -18.34 21.04 -8.96
CA SER A 420 -19.39 21.67 -8.16
C SER A 420 -20.42 20.68 -7.63
N ILE A 421 -20.81 19.67 -8.42
CA ILE A 421 -21.72 18.61 -7.96
C ILE A 421 -21.06 17.76 -6.86
N ALA A 422 -19.81 17.35 -7.07
CA ALA A 422 -19.04 16.53 -6.13
C ALA A 422 -18.80 17.26 -4.80
N SER A 423 -18.39 18.55 -4.84
CA SER A 423 -18.20 19.39 -3.65
C SER A 423 -19.52 19.58 -2.88
N ALA A 424 -20.60 19.96 -3.57
CA ALA A 424 -21.91 20.13 -2.93
C ALA A 424 -22.47 18.82 -2.34
N MET A 425 -22.10 17.66 -2.90
CA MET A 425 -22.49 16.37 -2.34
C MET A 425 -21.61 15.94 -1.16
N ALA A 426 -20.31 16.21 -1.19
CA ALA A 426 -19.42 16.03 -0.05
C ALA A 426 -19.95 16.82 1.17
N ASP A 427 -20.30 18.08 0.94
CA ASP A 427 -20.96 18.96 1.91
C ASP A 427 -22.27 18.39 2.46
N LEU A 428 -23.12 17.82 1.58
CA LEU A 428 -24.40 17.23 1.95
C LEU A 428 -24.23 16.06 2.92
N PHE A 429 -23.20 15.24 2.74
CA PHE A 429 -22.92 14.06 3.59
C PHE A 429 -21.92 14.32 4.72
N GLY A 430 -21.29 15.50 4.76
CA GLY A 430 -20.23 15.83 5.72
C GLY A 430 -18.98 14.98 5.53
N GLN A 431 -18.67 14.63 4.28
CA GLN A 431 -17.54 13.79 3.88
C GLN A 431 -16.44 14.65 3.23
N PRO A 432 -15.17 14.20 3.25
CA PRO A 432 -14.02 14.99 2.78
C PRO A 432 -14.07 15.27 1.28
N SER A 433 -14.56 14.30 0.52
CA SER A 433 -14.50 14.28 -0.93
C SER A 433 -15.60 13.39 -1.49
N VAL A 434 -15.91 13.69 -2.75
CA VAL A 434 -16.67 12.79 -3.62
C VAL A 434 -15.87 12.67 -4.90
N GLY A 435 -15.44 11.47 -5.24
CA GLY A 435 -14.83 11.15 -6.52
C GLY A 435 -15.90 11.01 -7.61
N ALA A 436 -15.59 11.34 -8.85
CA ALA A 436 -16.52 11.22 -9.97
C ALA A 436 -15.89 10.45 -11.13
N ASN A 437 -16.52 9.35 -11.53
CA ASN A 437 -16.09 8.56 -12.69
C ASN A 437 -17.22 8.53 -13.72
N ILE A 438 -16.88 8.61 -15.01
CA ILE A 438 -17.86 8.52 -16.08
C ILE A 438 -17.60 7.30 -16.95
N TYR A 439 -18.68 6.62 -17.31
CA TYR A 439 -18.65 5.37 -18.05
C TYR A 439 -19.54 5.47 -19.27
N PHE A 440 -18.94 5.26 -20.44
CA PHE A 440 -19.65 5.17 -21.70
C PHE A 440 -19.54 3.75 -22.25
N SER A 441 -20.67 3.05 -22.28
CA SER A 441 -20.77 1.64 -22.68
C SER A 441 -21.52 1.49 -24.01
N PRO A 442 -21.00 0.72 -24.98
CA PRO A 442 -21.72 0.40 -26.21
C PRO A 442 -22.88 -0.57 -25.95
N PRO A 443 -23.80 -0.74 -26.92
CA PRO A 443 -24.91 -1.68 -26.78
C PRO A 443 -24.40 -3.11 -26.58
N ARG A 444 -25.12 -3.91 -25.77
CA ARG A 444 -24.80 -5.33 -25.47
C ARG A 444 -23.39 -5.54 -24.93
N SER A 445 -22.94 -4.65 -24.06
CA SER A 445 -21.63 -4.76 -23.42
C SER A 445 -21.73 -4.74 -21.90
N GLN A 446 -20.73 -5.36 -21.28
CA GLN A 446 -20.39 -5.18 -19.88
C GLN A 446 -18.99 -4.55 -19.84
N GLY A 447 -18.82 -3.51 -19.02
CA GLY A 447 -17.54 -2.81 -18.88
C GLY A 447 -16.65 -3.49 -17.84
N LEU A 448 -17.05 -3.38 -16.58
CA LEU A 448 -16.35 -3.97 -15.43
C LEU A 448 -16.98 -5.31 -15.04
N ALA A 449 -16.13 -6.24 -14.60
CA ALA A 449 -16.55 -7.51 -14.04
C ALA A 449 -17.29 -7.29 -12.71
N ARG A 450 -17.88 -8.35 -12.16
CA ARG A 450 -18.53 -8.30 -10.85
C ARG A 450 -17.55 -7.85 -9.76
N HIS A 451 -17.88 -6.79 -9.02
CA HIS A 451 -17.05 -6.22 -7.96
C HIS A 451 -17.91 -5.62 -6.84
N TYR A 452 -17.30 -5.25 -5.72
CA TYR A 452 -17.90 -4.32 -4.77
C TYR A 452 -16.94 -3.13 -4.60
N ASP A 453 -17.48 -1.99 -4.17
CA ASP A 453 -16.68 -0.81 -3.90
C ASP A 453 -16.40 -0.65 -2.40
N ASP A 454 -15.26 -0.05 -2.08
CA ASP A 454 -14.86 0.39 -0.74
C ASP A 454 -15.49 1.73 -0.32
N HIS A 455 -16.21 2.36 -1.26
CA HIS A 455 -16.90 3.64 -1.11
C HIS A 455 -18.38 3.51 -1.48
N CYS A 456 -19.20 4.44 -1.02
CA CYS A 456 -20.63 4.44 -1.34
C CYS A 456 -20.86 5.09 -2.71
N VAL A 457 -21.60 4.45 -3.63
CA VAL A 457 -21.74 4.94 -5.01
C VAL A 457 -23.16 5.41 -5.30
N LEU A 458 -23.27 6.61 -5.86
CA LEU A 458 -24.48 7.09 -6.55
C LEU A 458 -24.26 7.02 -8.06
N VAL A 459 -25.00 6.15 -8.73
CA VAL A 459 -25.04 6.00 -10.18
C VAL A 459 -26.12 6.91 -10.75
N TRP A 460 -25.74 7.88 -11.56
CA TRP A 460 -26.65 8.79 -12.26
C TRP A 460 -26.64 8.48 -13.76
N GLN A 461 -27.75 7.94 -14.27
CA GLN A 461 -27.90 7.60 -15.69
C GLN A 461 -28.16 8.86 -16.52
N LEU A 462 -27.23 9.22 -17.41
CA LEU A 462 -27.29 10.46 -18.21
C LEU A 462 -27.90 10.25 -19.59
N LEU A 463 -27.57 9.14 -20.25
CA LEU A 463 -28.05 8.79 -21.59
C LEU A 463 -28.30 7.28 -21.68
N GLY A 464 -29.37 6.89 -22.37
CA GLY A 464 -29.76 5.51 -22.61
C GLY A 464 -30.13 4.74 -21.35
N ARG A 465 -29.95 3.42 -21.39
CA ARG A 465 -30.34 2.51 -20.31
C ARG A 465 -29.23 1.58 -19.89
N LYS A 466 -29.19 1.21 -18.61
CA LYS A 466 -28.27 0.20 -18.08
C LYS A 466 -28.96 -0.69 -17.05
N LYS A 467 -28.73 -2.00 -17.16
CA LYS A 467 -29.23 -3.03 -16.26
C LYS A 467 -28.16 -3.35 -15.23
N TRP A 468 -28.50 -3.24 -13.95
CA TRP A 468 -27.64 -3.47 -12.82
C TRP A 468 -28.12 -4.70 -12.05
N MET A 469 -27.18 -5.57 -11.71
CA MET A 469 -27.39 -6.66 -10.76
C MET A 469 -26.66 -6.29 -9.48
N VAL A 470 -27.35 -6.28 -8.34
CA VAL A 470 -26.78 -5.89 -7.04
C VAL A 470 -27.13 -6.93 -5.98
N TRP A 471 -26.13 -7.38 -5.23
CA TRP A 471 -26.27 -8.33 -4.13
C TRP A 471 -25.99 -7.65 -2.79
N PRO A 472 -26.66 -8.07 -1.70
CA PRO A 472 -26.41 -7.53 -0.37
C PRO A 472 -24.97 -7.82 0.09
N ASN A 473 -24.43 -6.95 0.94
CA ASN A 473 -23.13 -7.20 1.57
C ASN A 473 -23.20 -8.48 2.44
N ALA A 474 -22.43 -9.50 2.07
CA ALA A 474 -22.35 -10.77 2.81
C ALA A 474 -21.52 -10.67 4.10
N LYS A 475 -20.78 -9.57 4.29
CA LYS A 475 -19.84 -9.35 5.40
C LYS A 475 -20.43 -8.39 6.44
N LEU A 476 -20.07 -8.63 7.70
CA LEU A 476 -20.49 -7.80 8.83
C LEU A 476 -19.69 -6.49 8.93
N ILE A 477 -18.47 -6.46 8.40
CA ILE A 477 -17.55 -5.30 8.46
C ILE A 477 -17.67 -4.48 7.17
N LEU A 478 -17.73 -3.16 7.30
CA LEU A 478 -17.72 -2.22 6.17
C LEU A 478 -16.29 -2.04 5.64
N PRO A 479 -16.08 -2.09 4.31
CA PRO A 479 -14.76 -1.85 3.73
C PRO A 479 -14.34 -0.38 3.94
N ARG A 480 -13.03 -0.15 4.08
CA ARG A 480 -12.44 1.21 4.06
C ARG A 480 -11.70 1.43 2.75
N LEU A 481 -11.60 2.69 2.34
CA LEU A 481 -10.84 3.08 1.15
C LEU A 481 -9.41 2.57 1.28
N TYR A 482 -8.88 1.98 0.20
CA TYR A 482 -7.52 1.42 0.11
C TYR A 482 -7.22 0.18 0.97
N GLU A 483 -8.17 -0.31 1.77
CA GLU A 483 -8.03 -1.65 2.34
C GLU A 483 -8.13 -2.68 1.19
N PRO A 484 -7.28 -3.73 1.19
CA PRO A 484 -7.34 -4.74 0.14
C PRO A 484 -8.75 -5.32 0.00
N PHE A 485 -9.26 -5.34 -1.23
CA PHE A 485 -10.49 -6.05 -1.53
C PHE A 485 -10.29 -7.54 -1.23
N GLU A 486 -11.14 -8.09 -0.37
CA GLU A 486 -11.22 -9.51 -0.13
C GLU A 486 -11.89 -10.20 -1.34
N SER A 487 -11.49 -11.43 -1.66
CA SER A 487 -12.01 -12.15 -2.82
C SER A 487 -13.54 -12.30 -2.79
N LEU A 488 -14.15 -12.20 -3.97
CA LEU A 488 -15.55 -12.58 -4.21
C LEU A 488 -15.63 -14.11 -4.34
N ASP A 489 -15.34 -14.83 -3.26
CA ASP A 489 -15.55 -16.27 -3.21
C ASP A 489 -17.06 -16.58 -3.36
N ASP A 490 -17.40 -17.82 -3.78
CA ASP A 490 -18.74 -18.40 -4.09
C ASP A 490 -19.90 -18.18 -3.08
N SER A 491 -19.71 -17.29 -2.11
CA SER A 491 -20.65 -16.78 -1.10
C SER A 491 -21.85 -16.00 -1.64
N VAL A 492 -21.81 -15.51 -2.89
CA VAL A 492 -22.92 -14.76 -3.49
C VAL A 492 -23.92 -15.75 -4.06
N ASP A 493 -24.98 -16.04 -3.31
CA ASP A 493 -26.14 -16.79 -3.82
C ASP A 493 -26.76 -16.01 -4.99
N ASP A 494 -26.57 -16.51 -6.23
CA ASP A 494 -27.12 -15.92 -7.45
C ASP A 494 -28.64 -15.64 -7.36
N SER A 495 -29.37 -16.34 -6.47
CA SER A 495 -30.80 -16.13 -6.26
C SER A 495 -31.16 -14.90 -5.39
N SER A 496 -30.18 -14.30 -4.71
CA SER A 496 -30.36 -13.14 -3.83
C SER A 496 -30.16 -11.78 -4.52
N GLY A 497 -29.66 -11.78 -5.76
CA GLY A 497 -29.38 -10.57 -6.54
C GLY A 497 -30.64 -9.83 -6.95
N ARG A 498 -30.65 -8.51 -6.77
CA ARG A 498 -31.71 -7.62 -7.26
C ARG A 498 -31.33 -7.05 -8.62
N VAL A 499 -32.30 -7.05 -9.52
CA VAL A 499 -32.14 -6.48 -10.86
C VAL A 499 -32.79 -5.10 -10.87
N GLU A 500 -32.00 -4.07 -11.18
CA GLU A 500 -32.49 -2.70 -11.35
C GLU A 500 -32.15 -2.21 -12.76
N VAL A 501 -33.10 -1.57 -13.44
CA VAL A 501 -32.90 -1.01 -14.79
C VAL A 501 -32.99 0.49 -14.72
N LEU A 502 -31.87 1.17 -14.95
CA LEU A 502 -31.79 2.62 -14.95
C LEU A 502 -32.10 3.17 -16.33
N HIS A 503 -33.03 4.11 -16.39
CA HIS A 503 -33.35 4.92 -17.55
C HIS A 503 -32.76 6.32 -17.39
N GLU A 504 -32.78 7.12 -18.46
CA GLU A 504 -32.28 8.49 -18.43
C GLU A 504 -32.88 9.31 -17.28
N GLY A 505 -32.01 9.86 -16.44
CA GLY A 505 -32.34 10.63 -15.25
C GLY A 505 -32.52 9.84 -13.96
N ASP A 506 -32.63 8.50 -14.03
CA ASP A 506 -32.71 7.65 -12.84
C ASP A 506 -31.41 7.68 -12.06
N ILE A 507 -31.53 7.51 -10.74
CA ILE A 507 -30.41 7.48 -9.81
C ILE A 507 -30.50 6.25 -8.92
N MET A 508 -29.40 5.50 -8.85
CA MET A 508 -29.26 4.34 -7.97
C MET A 508 -28.14 4.56 -6.96
N TYR A 509 -28.41 4.24 -5.70
CA TYR A 509 -27.44 4.20 -4.63
C TYR A 509 -27.04 2.75 -4.34
N VAL A 510 -25.74 2.49 -4.32
CA VAL A 510 -25.12 1.22 -3.94
C VAL A 510 -24.24 1.47 -2.71
N PRO A 511 -24.54 0.88 -1.55
CA PRO A 511 -23.69 1.00 -0.37
C PRO A 511 -22.33 0.30 -0.59
N ARG A 512 -21.27 0.80 0.05
CA ARG A 512 -19.97 0.12 0.05
C ARG A 512 -20.06 -1.32 0.58
N GLY A 513 -19.32 -2.23 -0.03
CA GLY A 513 -19.37 -3.67 0.26
C GLY A 513 -20.51 -4.44 -0.44
N PHE A 514 -21.41 -3.77 -1.16
CA PHE A 514 -22.43 -4.45 -1.97
C PHE A 514 -21.83 -4.88 -3.32
N VAL A 515 -21.90 -6.17 -3.61
CA VAL A 515 -21.43 -6.74 -4.88
C VAL A 515 -22.38 -6.33 -5.98
N HIS A 516 -21.85 -5.94 -7.14
CA HIS A 516 -22.66 -5.52 -8.28
C HIS A 516 -21.95 -5.70 -9.63
N GLU A 517 -22.74 -5.72 -10.71
CA GLU A 517 -22.31 -5.72 -12.11
C GLU A 517 -23.34 -5.01 -13.00
N ALA A 518 -22.91 -4.49 -14.15
CA ALA A 518 -23.77 -3.64 -14.99
C ALA A 518 -23.63 -3.92 -16.49
N HIS A 519 -24.76 -4.18 -17.14
CA HIS A 519 -24.86 -4.57 -18.55
C HIS A 519 -25.73 -3.60 -19.34
N THR A 520 -25.35 -3.32 -20.58
CA THR A 520 -26.17 -2.58 -21.53
C THR A 520 -27.03 -3.57 -22.34
N ASP A 521 -28.21 -3.94 -21.83
CA ASP A 521 -29.10 -4.93 -22.47
C ASP A 521 -30.07 -4.29 -23.48
N ILE A 522 -30.47 -5.05 -24.51
CA ILE A 522 -31.51 -4.66 -25.48
C ILE A 522 -32.65 -5.68 -25.41
N ASP A 523 -33.86 -5.25 -25.04
CA ASP A 523 -35.05 -6.07 -25.20
C ASP A 523 -35.14 -6.59 -26.65
N VAL A 524 -35.33 -7.90 -26.78
CA VAL A 524 -35.37 -8.63 -28.05
C VAL A 524 -36.63 -8.22 -28.83
N GLY A 525 -36.61 -7.05 -29.49
CA GLY A 525 -37.79 -6.54 -30.19
C GLY A 525 -37.60 -5.29 -31.05
N GLU A 526 -36.70 -4.36 -30.71
CA GLU A 526 -36.55 -3.10 -31.45
C GLU A 526 -35.10 -2.88 -31.90
N PHE A 527 -34.82 -3.17 -33.18
CA PHE A 527 -33.56 -2.84 -33.84
C PHE A 527 -33.74 -1.52 -34.61
N HIS A 528 -33.22 -0.41 -34.08
CA HIS A 528 -33.03 0.81 -34.86
C HIS A 528 -31.53 1.08 -35.01
N ALA A 529 -30.97 0.64 -36.16
CA ALA A 529 -29.60 0.95 -36.52
C ALA A 529 -29.44 2.48 -36.68
N ASN A 530 -28.69 3.09 -35.75
CA ASN A 530 -28.26 4.49 -35.65
C ASN A 530 -28.92 5.40 -34.59
N SER A 531 -29.56 4.89 -33.53
CA SER A 531 -29.90 5.74 -32.38
C SER A 531 -28.84 5.67 -31.28
N THR A 532 -28.42 6.83 -30.78
CA THR A 532 -27.72 7.00 -29.48
C THR A 532 -28.45 6.35 -28.31
N ALA A 533 -29.73 5.99 -28.49
CA ALA A 533 -30.60 5.35 -27.51
C ALA A 533 -30.15 3.96 -27.02
N ASP A 534 -29.27 3.26 -27.77
CA ASP A 534 -28.82 1.91 -27.41
C ASP A 534 -27.49 1.88 -26.63
N CYS A 535 -26.78 3.01 -26.55
CA CYS A 535 -25.58 3.16 -25.72
C CYS A 535 -25.97 3.59 -24.30
N SER A 536 -25.08 3.40 -23.33
CA SER A 536 -25.29 3.89 -21.96
C SER A 536 -24.19 4.86 -21.55
N LEU A 537 -24.56 6.06 -21.11
CA LEU A 537 -23.67 7.01 -20.43
C LEU A 537 -24.16 7.22 -18.99
N HIS A 538 -23.32 6.94 -18.01
CA HIS A 538 -23.63 7.22 -16.61
C HIS A 538 -22.43 7.80 -15.87
N LEU A 539 -22.74 8.65 -14.90
CA LEU A 539 -21.79 9.22 -13.95
C LEU A 539 -21.94 8.47 -12.63
N THR A 540 -20.84 7.99 -12.07
CA THR A 540 -20.81 7.49 -10.69
C THR A 540 -20.18 8.54 -9.79
N LEU A 541 -20.85 8.86 -8.71
CA LEU A 541 -20.33 9.72 -7.67
C LEU A 541 -20.01 8.86 -6.45
N ALA A 542 -18.72 8.71 -6.17
CA ALA A 542 -18.15 7.91 -5.11
C ALA A 542 -18.02 8.77 -3.84
N ILE A 543 -18.85 8.48 -2.83
CA ILE A 543 -18.76 9.10 -1.52
C ILE A 543 -17.72 8.33 -0.71
N GLU A 544 -16.56 8.94 -0.56
CA GLU A 544 -15.39 8.38 0.12
C GLU A 544 -15.59 8.50 1.64
N VAL A 545 -15.53 7.36 2.33
CA VAL A 545 -15.66 7.29 3.80
C VAL A 545 -14.39 6.70 4.36
N GLU A 546 -13.54 7.56 4.91
CA GLU A 546 -12.18 7.25 5.34
C GLU A 546 -11.91 7.75 6.75
N PRO A 547 -10.91 7.21 7.47
CA PRO A 547 -10.40 7.85 8.67
C PRO A 547 -9.91 9.27 8.32
N PRO A 548 -10.27 10.33 9.09
CA PRO A 548 -11.07 10.35 10.33
C PRO A 548 -12.58 10.62 10.20
N PHE A 549 -13.19 10.50 9.02
CA PHE A 549 -14.60 10.81 8.73
C PHE A 549 -15.59 9.67 9.03
N GLU A 550 -15.09 8.61 9.66
CA GLU A 550 -15.89 7.56 10.29
C GLU A 550 -16.03 7.79 11.80
N TRP A 551 -16.91 7.03 12.46
CA TRP A 551 -17.15 7.17 13.90
C TRP A 551 -15.91 6.91 14.77
N GLU A 552 -14.96 6.09 14.31
CA GLU A 552 -13.64 5.96 14.93
C GLU A 552 -12.95 7.33 15.02
N GLY A 553 -12.78 8.02 13.89
CA GLY A 553 -12.09 9.32 13.85
C GLY A 553 -12.77 10.38 14.70
N PHE A 554 -14.11 10.45 14.68
CA PHE A 554 -14.87 11.33 15.56
C PHE A 554 -14.65 11.01 17.05
N THR A 555 -14.45 9.74 17.40
CA THR A 555 -14.12 9.33 18.77
C THR A 555 -12.74 9.83 19.19
N HIS A 556 -11.74 9.76 18.30
CA HIS A 556 -10.41 10.35 18.55
C HIS A 556 -10.52 11.88 18.76
N MET A 557 -11.34 12.57 17.96
CA MET A 557 -11.61 14.00 18.16
C MET A 557 -12.25 14.28 19.52
N ALA A 558 -13.25 13.49 19.91
CA ALA A 558 -13.92 13.64 21.19
C ALA A 558 -12.95 13.44 22.38
N LEU A 559 -12.03 12.48 22.28
CA LEU A 559 -10.96 12.28 23.26
C LEU A 559 -10.02 13.49 23.34
N HIS A 560 -9.61 14.04 22.20
CA HIS A 560 -8.77 15.24 22.14
C HIS A 560 -9.47 16.45 22.79
N CYS A 561 -10.69 16.77 22.35
CA CYS A 561 -11.47 17.89 22.89
C CYS A 561 -11.74 17.76 24.39
N TRP A 562 -12.05 16.55 24.86
CA TRP A 562 -12.24 16.28 26.28
C TRP A 562 -10.94 16.51 27.06
N THR A 563 -9.81 16.04 26.55
CA THR A 563 -8.49 16.19 27.20
C THR A 563 -8.08 17.66 27.31
N GLU A 564 -8.19 18.43 26.22
CA GLU A 564 -7.90 19.88 26.20
C GLU A 564 -8.78 20.66 27.20
N LYS A 565 -10.08 20.36 27.23
CA LYS A 565 -11.02 20.98 28.17
C LYS A 565 -10.63 20.70 29.62
N HIS A 566 -10.19 19.48 29.94
CA HIS A 566 -9.78 19.11 31.31
C HIS A 566 -8.43 19.73 31.73
N GLN A 567 -7.53 19.98 30.78
CA GLN A 567 -6.26 20.70 31.02
C GLN A 567 -6.48 22.20 31.28
N SER A 568 -7.43 22.83 30.59
CA SER A 568 -7.70 24.28 30.72
C SER A 568 -8.26 24.74 32.09
N TYR A 569 -8.78 23.83 32.91
CA TYR A 569 -9.30 24.15 34.26
C TYR A 569 -8.26 24.04 35.40
N GLN A 570 -7.05 23.56 35.12
CA GLN A 570 -5.98 23.43 36.12
C GLN A 570 -4.94 24.53 35.93
N PHE A 571 -4.96 25.55 36.81
CA PHE A 571 -3.94 26.60 36.79
C PHE A 571 -2.65 26.09 37.46
N GLY A 572 -1.69 25.65 36.62
CA GLY A 572 -0.29 25.43 36.99
C GLY A 572 0.23 24.06 36.58
N LYS A 573 1.29 24.03 35.74
CA LYS A 573 1.96 22.80 35.27
C LYS A 573 2.27 21.87 36.44
N SER A 574 1.46 20.82 36.59
CA SER A 574 1.63 19.79 37.59
C SER A 574 1.97 18.47 36.89
N LYS A 575 2.65 17.55 37.60
CA LYS A 575 2.98 16.19 37.13
C LYS A 575 1.75 15.40 36.61
N VAL A 576 0.54 15.86 36.94
CA VAL A 576 -0.74 15.29 36.52
C VAL A 576 -1.09 15.62 35.05
N GLU A 577 -0.67 16.79 34.53
CA GLU A 577 -0.97 17.20 33.15
C GLU A 577 -0.20 16.37 32.12
N GLU A 578 1.09 16.12 32.36
CA GLU A 578 1.97 15.30 31.52
C GLU A 578 1.47 13.85 31.44
N GLN A 579 1.06 13.29 32.58
CA GLN A 579 0.50 11.94 32.67
C GLN A 579 -0.87 11.80 31.96
N THR A 580 -1.65 12.87 31.91
CA THR A 580 -2.95 12.91 31.21
C THR A 580 -2.76 12.79 29.69
N SER A 581 -1.78 13.50 29.13
CA SER A 581 -1.46 13.45 27.69
C SER A 581 -0.97 12.07 27.25
N LEU A 582 -0.16 11.40 28.09
CA LEU A 582 0.29 10.03 27.82
C LEU A 582 -0.88 9.03 27.88
N PHE A 583 -1.78 9.12 28.86
CA PHE A 583 -2.96 8.23 28.88
C PHE A 583 -3.93 8.48 27.73
N ALA A 584 -4.06 9.72 27.25
CA ALA A 584 -4.80 10.02 26.03
C ALA A 584 -4.17 9.33 24.81
N LEU A 585 -2.84 9.37 24.68
CA LEU A 585 -2.09 8.66 23.62
C LEU A 585 -2.38 7.15 23.64
N LEU A 586 -2.34 6.52 24.82
CA LEU A 586 -2.65 5.10 24.97
C LEU A 586 -4.13 4.77 24.66
N LEU A 587 -5.06 5.65 25.04
CA LEU A 587 -6.48 5.45 24.76
C LEU A 587 -6.79 5.61 23.26
N HIS A 588 -6.09 6.48 22.52
CA HIS A 588 -6.18 6.50 21.06
C HIS A 588 -5.81 5.13 20.45
N VAL A 589 -4.71 4.51 20.89
CA VAL A 589 -4.32 3.17 20.42
C VAL A 589 -5.40 2.14 20.75
N ALA A 590 -5.96 2.17 21.96
CA ALA A 590 -7.03 1.25 22.37
C ALA A 590 -8.33 1.41 21.55
N ILE A 591 -8.68 2.64 21.16
CA ILE A 591 -9.84 2.92 20.29
C ILE A 591 -9.62 2.31 18.90
N ARG A 592 -8.42 2.49 18.32
CA ARG A 592 -8.06 1.94 17.00
C ARG A 592 -8.09 0.41 16.96
N LEU A 593 -7.71 -0.24 18.05
CA LEU A 593 -7.77 -1.71 18.15
C LEU A 593 -9.23 -2.18 18.21
N LEU A 594 -10.06 -1.53 19.03
CA LEU A 594 -11.47 -1.88 19.17
C LEU A 594 -12.27 -1.68 17.87
N SER A 595 -11.95 -0.63 17.09
CA SER A 595 -12.67 -0.28 15.88
C SER A 595 -12.43 -1.22 14.70
N ARG A 596 -11.32 -1.99 14.69
CA ARG A 596 -10.99 -2.93 13.60
C ARG A 596 -12.08 -3.98 13.43
N ASP A 597 -12.66 -4.44 14.53
CA ASP A 597 -13.59 -5.57 14.54
C ASP A 597 -15.06 -5.15 14.75
N ASP A 598 -15.36 -3.85 14.78
CA ASP A 598 -16.70 -3.33 15.05
C ASP A 598 -17.23 -2.43 13.92
N ALA A 599 -18.29 -2.90 13.27
CA ALA A 599 -18.90 -2.21 12.13
C ALA A 599 -19.46 -0.82 12.46
N ILE A 600 -19.78 -0.51 13.72
CA ILE A 600 -20.32 0.81 14.10
C ILE A 600 -19.23 1.88 14.01
N PHE A 601 -18.00 1.55 14.45
CA PHE A 601 -16.87 2.48 14.37
C PHE A 601 -16.50 2.82 12.93
N ARG A 602 -16.72 1.87 12.02
CA ARG A 602 -16.43 2.06 10.59
C ARG A 602 -17.48 2.87 9.84
N LYS A 603 -18.70 3.07 10.37
CA LYS A 603 -19.76 3.83 9.68
C LYS A 603 -19.38 5.30 9.49
N ALA A 604 -19.93 5.91 8.43
CA ALA A 604 -19.71 7.32 8.14
C ALA A 604 -20.22 8.21 9.29
N CYS A 605 -19.39 9.15 9.72
CA CYS A 605 -19.75 10.17 10.68
C CYS A 605 -20.31 11.40 9.94
N MET A 606 -21.60 11.66 10.07
CA MET A 606 -22.29 12.75 9.37
C MET A 606 -22.40 14.04 10.21
N VAL A 607 -21.55 14.25 11.21
CA VAL A 607 -21.62 15.41 12.11
C VAL A 607 -21.36 16.72 11.35
N ALA A 608 -20.49 16.68 10.34
CA ALA A 608 -20.13 17.81 9.50
C ALA A 608 -21.12 18.07 8.32
N ALA A 609 -22.21 17.31 8.22
CA ALA A 609 -23.15 17.44 7.10
C ALA A 609 -23.85 18.81 7.08
N LYS A 610 -23.71 19.56 5.98
CA LYS A 610 -24.37 20.84 5.76
C LYS A 610 -25.82 20.62 5.33
N LEU A 611 -26.68 20.39 6.32
CA LEU A 611 -28.12 20.23 6.09
C LEU A 611 -28.78 21.59 5.82
N PRO A 612 -29.72 21.70 4.85
CA PRO A 612 -30.35 22.97 4.51
C PRO A 612 -31.05 23.60 5.72
N LEU A 613 -30.58 24.77 6.15
CA LEU A 613 -31.28 25.64 7.09
C LEU A 613 -32.47 26.32 6.39
N SER A 614 -33.48 25.57 5.96
CA SER A 614 -34.73 26.21 5.54
C SER A 614 -35.46 26.70 6.79
N SER A 615 -35.48 28.02 6.92
CA SER A 615 -36.16 28.77 7.96
C SER A 615 -37.61 28.31 8.17
N SER A 616 -37.97 28.14 9.44
CA SER A 616 -39.32 27.96 10.02
C SER A 616 -39.87 26.55 10.31
N CYS A 617 -39.16 25.46 10.00
CA CYS A 617 -39.57 24.14 10.50
C CYS A 617 -38.34 23.26 10.78
N THR A 618 -37.98 23.09 12.06
CA THR A 618 -37.20 21.92 12.46
C THR A 618 -38.09 20.71 12.17
N THR A 619 -37.85 20.02 11.06
CA THR A 619 -38.55 18.78 10.76
C THR A 619 -38.22 17.78 11.87
N THR A 620 -39.22 17.03 12.34
CA THR A 620 -39.06 15.92 13.30
C THR A 620 -37.93 14.96 12.92
N HIS A 621 -37.63 14.87 11.62
CA HIS A 621 -36.59 14.04 11.05
C HIS A 621 -35.16 14.58 11.24
N LEU A 622 -34.95 15.89 11.23
CA LEU A 622 -33.64 16.51 11.54
C LEU A 622 -33.27 16.33 13.01
N GLU A 623 -34.25 16.45 13.91
CA GLU A 623 -34.10 16.10 15.32
C GLU A 623 -33.86 14.60 15.50
N ALA A 624 -34.55 13.74 14.73
CA ALA A 624 -34.30 12.30 14.74
C ALA A 624 -32.89 11.94 14.25
N LEU A 625 -32.36 12.62 13.22
CA LEU A 625 -31.00 12.38 12.73
C LEU A 625 -29.94 12.77 13.78
N ARG A 626 -30.09 13.95 14.40
CA ARG A 626 -29.21 14.37 15.50
C ARG A 626 -29.32 13.46 16.72
N SER A 627 -30.54 13.02 17.06
CA SER A 627 -30.77 12.05 18.14
C SER A 627 -30.14 10.69 17.83
N ASN A 628 -30.18 10.26 16.57
CA ASN A 628 -29.54 9.02 16.12
C ASN A 628 -28.01 9.12 16.23
N GLN A 629 -27.41 10.23 15.78
CA GLN A 629 -25.96 10.47 15.93
C GLN A 629 -25.52 10.44 17.39
N ARG A 630 -26.27 11.09 18.29
CA ARG A 630 -26.01 11.01 19.74
C ARG A 630 -26.12 9.60 20.27
N SER A 631 -27.15 8.86 19.87
CA SER A 631 -27.34 7.47 20.30
C SER A 631 -26.19 6.57 19.84
N VAL A 632 -25.69 6.76 18.62
CA VAL A 632 -24.53 6.02 18.09
C VAL A 632 -23.26 6.37 18.87
N PHE A 633 -23.05 7.66 19.14
CA PHE A 633 -21.94 8.12 19.99
C PHE A 633 -22.00 7.50 21.39
N ASP A 634 -23.16 7.55 22.06
CA ASP A 634 -23.35 6.95 23.39
C ASP A 634 -23.11 5.43 23.38
N GLU A 635 -23.48 4.74 22.30
CA GLU A 635 -23.21 3.31 22.14
C GLU A 635 -21.70 3.04 22.01
N ILE A 636 -21.00 3.82 21.20
CA ILE A 636 -19.54 3.73 21.03
C ILE A 636 -18.82 3.98 22.35
N ILE A 637 -19.18 5.04 23.07
CA ILE A 637 -18.58 5.35 24.37
C ILE A 637 -18.80 4.22 25.38
N LYS A 638 -20.00 3.62 25.42
CA LYS A 638 -20.27 2.44 26.25
C LYS A 638 -19.44 1.22 25.84
N LYS A 639 -19.15 1.04 24.55
CA LYS A 639 -18.28 -0.05 24.07
C LYS A 639 -16.82 0.20 24.48
N ILE A 640 -16.31 1.43 24.35
CA ILE A 640 -14.96 1.80 24.80
C ILE A 640 -14.81 1.51 26.29
N ASP A 641 -15.78 1.93 27.11
CA ASP A 641 -15.76 1.71 28.55
C ASP A 641 -15.66 0.20 28.90
N LYS A 642 -16.45 -0.63 28.22
CA LYS A 642 -16.56 -2.07 28.52
C LYS A 642 -15.46 -2.93 27.89
N SER A 643 -14.99 -2.57 26.71
CA SER A 643 -14.25 -3.49 25.82
C SER A 643 -12.84 -3.04 25.48
N CYS A 644 -12.44 -1.78 25.77
CA CYS A 644 -11.05 -1.37 25.55
C CYS A 644 -10.08 -2.08 26.50
N ASN A 645 -9.02 -2.63 25.91
CA ASN A 645 -8.01 -3.42 26.59
C ASN A 645 -6.69 -2.65 26.72
N PHE A 646 -6.38 -2.18 27.93
CA PHE A 646 -5.12 -1.47 28.22
C PHE A 646 -3.89 -2.30 27.84
N LYS A 647 -3.88 -3.60 28.15
CA LYS A 647 -2.70 -4.45 27.94
C LYS A 647 -2.40 -4.62 26.47
N GLU A 648 -3.43 -4.80 25.66
CA GLU A 648 -3.30 -4.96 24.21
C GLU A 648 -2.79 -3.67 23.54
N ALA A 649 -3.32 -2.52 23.96
CA ALA A 649 -2.85 -1.22 23.50
C ALA A 649 -1.38 -0.98 23.90
N LEU A 650 -1.01 -1.31 25.14
CA LEU A 650 0.37 -1.18 25.63
C LEU A 650 1.33 -2.09 24.86
N THR A 651 0.96 -3.36 24.64
CA THR A 651 1.78 -4.31 23.86
C THR A 651 1.98 -3.84 22.42
N CYS A 652 0.98 -3.21 21.79
CA CYS A 652 1.16 -2.61 20.47
C CYS A 652 2.20 -1.49 20.47
N ILE A 653 2.23 -0.67 21.53
CA ILE A 653 3.20 0.41 21.68
C ILE A 653 4.60 -0.15 21.96
N GLU A 654 4.72 -1.11 22.88
CA GLU A 654 5.98 -1.80 23.21
C GLU A 654 6.65 -2.37 21.95
N LEU A 655 5.89 -3.09 21.12
CA LEU A 655 6.41 -3.71 19.89
C LEU A 655 6.92 -2.69 18.85
N ALA A 656 6.34 -1.50 18.79
CA ALA A 656 6.78 -0.45 17.87
C ALA A 656 8.04 0.26 18.36
N VAL A 657 8.07 0.59 19.66
CA VAL A 657 9.25 1.21 20.30
C VAL A 657 10.45 0.27 20.25
N GLU A 658 10.27 -1.01 20.59
CA GLU A 658 11.35 -2.02 20.51
C GLU A 658 11.93 -2.18 19.09
N LYS A 659 11.08 -2.07 18.06
CA LYS A 659 11.48 -2.19 16.66
C LYS A 659 12.01 -0.89 16.07
N GLY A 660 11.91 0.22 16.81
CA GLY A 660 12.18 1.56 16.28
C GLY A 660 11.35 1.87 15.03
N ASN A 661 10.10 1.37 14.97
CA ASN A 661 9.26 1.44 13.79
C ASN A 661 7.88 2.02 14.13
N ASP A 662 7.59 3.22 13.63
CA ASP A 662 6.34 3.95 13.84
C ASP A 662 5.30 3.73 12.73
N GLU A 663 5.60 2.93 11.69
CA GLU A 663 4.66 2.53 10.61
C GLU A 663 3.26 2.11 11.13
N PRO A 664 3.12 1.26 12.18
CA PRO A 664 1.81 0.86 12.70
C PRO A 664 0.97 2.01 13.28
N PHE A 665 1.60 3.16 13.54
CA PHE A 665 1.01 4.35 14.14
C PHE A 665 0.93 5.55 13.17
N GLN A 666 1.31 5.39 11.89
CA GLN A 666 1.18 6.46 10.89
C GLN A 666 -0.27 6.95 10.72
N TRP A 667 -1.27 6.11 10.99
CA TRP A 667 -2.67 6.53 11.03
C TRP A 667 -2.95 7.64 12.06
N MET A 668 -2.07 7.88 13.03
CA MET A 668 -2.20 8.95 14.02
C MET A 668 -1.73 10.30 13.50
N CYS A 669 -1.04 10.35 12.35
CA CYS A 669 -0.48 11.59 11.82
C CYS A 669 -1.54 12.69 11.64
N TRP A 670 -2.77 12.35 11.24
CA TRP A 670 -3.84 13.34 11.06
C TRP A 670 -4.24 14.05 12.38
N LEU A 671 -3.98 13.46 13.56
CA LEU A 671 -4.27 14.06 14.86
C LEU A 671 -3.49 15.37 15.07
N ARG A 672 -2.39 15.59 14.35
CA ARG A 672 -1.63 16.85 14.38
C ARG A 672 -2.46 18.07 13.98
N HIS A 673 -3.52 17.87 13.19
CA HIS A 673 -4.38 18.92 12.64
C HIS A 673 -5.54 19.31 13.56
N LEU A 674 -5.70 18.65 14.71
CA LEU A 674 -6.73 19.01 15.67
C LEU A 674 -6.46 20.40 16.28
N PRO A 675 -7.51 21.22 16.54
CA PRO A 675 -7.39 22.54 17.13
C PRO A 675 -6.61 22.51 18.46
N ARG A 676 -5.79 23.54 18.68
CA ARG A 676 -4.94 23.68 19.87
C ARG A 676 -5.15 25.03 20.52
N HIS A 677 -5.18 25.08 21.85
CA HIS A 677 -5.09 26.36 22.58
C HIS A 677 -3.65 26.90 22.53
N GLU A 678 -3.48 28.20 22.27
CA GLU A 678 -2.21 28.88 21.92
C GLU A 678 -1.06 28.86 22.97
N ALA A 679 -1.15 28.08 24.06
CA ALA A 679 -0.26 28.22 25.23
C ALA A 679 0.45 26.94 25.73
N ALA A 680 0.50 25.84 24.97
CA ALA A 680 1.20 24.62 25.38
C ALA A 680 2.48 24.36 24.54
N ASP A 681 3.64 24.42 25.22
CA ASP A 681 4.99 24.29 24.62
C ASP A 681 5.55 22.86 24.66
N ASP A 682 4.86 21.91 25.31
CA ASP A 682 5.29 20.50 25.39
C ASP A 682 4.37 19.64 24.51
N LYS A 683 4.90 19.10 23.40
CA LYS A 683 4.10 18.58 22.27
C LYS A 683 4.48 17.15 21.91
N VAL A 684 3.47 16.28 21.84
CA VAL A 684 3.55 15.01 21.08
C VAL A 684 3.61 15.36 19.59
N ASP A 685 4.71 15.01 18.93
CA ASP A 685 4.83 15.11 17.48
C ASP A 685 4.21 13.88 16.82
N PHE A 686 2.97 13.99 16.34
CA PHE A 686 2.31 12.88 15.64
C PHE A 686 2.94 12.53 14.28
N CYS A 687 3.92 13.30 13.78
CA CYS A 687 4.72 12.94 12.60
C CYS A 687 5.95 12.08 12.96
N ASN A 688 6.34 12.10 14.23
CA ASN A 688 7.45 11.32 14.78
C ASN A 688 7.07 10.89 16.19
N ILE A 689 6.11 9.97 16.27
CA ILE A 689 5.41 9.64 17.52
C ILE A 689 6.25 8.73 18.42
N LEU A 690 7.31 8.13 17.87
CA LEU A 690 8.16 7.15 18.55
C LEU A 690 8.70 7.69 19.88
N GLY A 691 9.17 8.94 19.91
CA GLY A 691 9.68 9.56 21.14
C GLY A 691 8.60 9.74 22.23
N ALA A 692 7.36 10.06 21.85
CA ALA A 692 6.25 10.16 22.79
C ALA A 692 5.78 8.79 23.29
N LEU A 693 5.90 7.75 22.45
CA LEU A 693 5.64 6.37 22.84
C LEU A 693 6.71 5.83 23.81
N GLU A 694 7.98 6.17 23.60
CA GLU A 694 9.08 5.86 24.54
C GLU A 694 8.82 6.48 25.92
N GLU A 695 8.47 7.77 25.96
CA GLU A 695 8.14 8.49 27.20
C GLU A 695 6.95 7.86 27.94
N LEU A 696 5.93 7.42 27.19
CA LEU A 696 4.79 6.70 27.72
C LEU A 696 5.20 5.38 28.37
N LEU A 697 6.06 4.60 27.72
CA LEU A 697 6.55 3.32 28.25
C LEU A 697 7.41 3.54 29.50
N ASP A 698 8.26 4.55 29.53
CA ASP A 698 9.07 4.88 30.71
C ASP A 698 8.19 5.26 31.92
N ALA A 699 7.13 6.06 31.67
CA ALA A 699 6.18 6.46 32.69
C ALA A 699 5.37 5.27 33.25
N VAL A 700 4.95 4.33 32.39
CA VAL A 700 4.18 3.14 32.77
C VAL A 700 5.05 2.06 33.43
N SER A 701 6.30 1.90 32.98
CA SER A 701 7.25 0.89 33.48
C SER A 701 7.66 1.11 34.93
N CYS A 702 7.57 2.34 35.44
CA CYS A 702 7.89 2.66 36.82
C CYS A 702 6.90 2.04 37.84
N ASN A 703 5.62 1.85 37.48
CA ASN A 703 4.61 1.22 38.35
C ASN A 703 3.37 0.71 37.59
N LEU A 704 3.49 -0.46 36.93
CA LEU A 704 2.48 -1.01 36.02
C LEU A 704 1.07 -1.20 36.63
N GLU A 705 0.96 -1.69 37.88
CA GLU A 705 -0.35 -1.89 38.53
C GLU A 705 -1.04 -0.56 38.83
N GLN A 706 -0.27 0.43 39.30
CA GLN A 706 -0.79 1.78 39.54
C GLN A 706 -1.19 2.45 38.23
N SER A 707 -0.35 2.37 37.19
CA SER A 707 -0.67 2.93 35.86
C SER A 707 -1.88 2.27 35.21
N PHE A 708 -2.10 0.96 35.39
CA PHE A 708 -3.32 0.28 34.94
C PHE A 708 -4.57 0.81 35.64
N ALA A 709 -4.50 1.01 36.96
CA ALA A 709 -5.61 1.57 37.74
C ALA A 709 -5.89 3.03 37.35
N GLU A 710 -4.84 3.84 37.18
CA GLU A 710 -4.93 5.24 36.77
C GLU A 710 -5.46 5.39 35.34
N PHE A 711 -5.03 4.54 34.40
CA PHE A 711 -5.60 4.49 33.05
C PHE A 711 -7.06 4.07 33.06
N THR A 712 -7.42 3.06 33.89
CA THR A 712 -8.81 2.61 34.00
C THR A 712 -9.71 3.72 34.53
N ASP A 713 -9.23 4.48 35.52
CA ASP A 713 -9.91 5.68 36.04
C ASP A 713 -10.00 6.78 34.97
N PHE A 714 -8.91 7.06 34.24
CA PHE A 714 -8.90 8.02 33.13
C PHE A 714 -9.92 7.65 32.04
N LYS A 715 -9.91 6.39 31.57
CA LYS A 715 -10.87 5.86 30.59
C LYS A 715 -12.30 5.97 31.11
N SER A 716 -12.56 5.60 32.36
CA SER A 716 -13.90 5.64 32.95
C SER A 716 -14.40 7.08 33.08
N LYS A 717 -13.52 8.03 33.42
CA LYS A 717 -13.82 9.47 33.43
C LYS A 717 -14.12 9.99 32.03
N PHE A 718 -13.30 9.65 31.04
CA PHE A 718 -13.56 9.99 29.65
C PHE A 718 -14.94 9.48 29.24
N CYS A 719 -15.21 8.18 29.42
CA CYS A 719 -16.48 7.58 28.99
C CYS A 719 -17.69 8.07 29.78
N GLY A 720 -17.50 8.49 31.03
CA GLY A 720 -18.58 9.01 31.89
C GLY A 720 -18.90 10.49 31.69
N PHE A 721 -17.92 11.29 31.21
CA PHE A 721 -18.03 12.76 31.16
C PHE A 721 -17.87 13.35 29.75
N VAL A 722 -17.44 12.59 28.74
CA VAL A 722 -17.37 13.10 27.37
C VAL A 722 -18.77 13.46 26.86
N VAL A 723 -18.89 14.62 26.22
CA VAL A 723 -20.15 15.14 25.71
C VAL A 723 -20.06 15.27 24.19
N TYR A 724 -21.05 14.71 23.50
CA TYR A 724 -21.17 14.76 22.03
C TYR A 724 -21.02 16.18 21.47
N GLU A 725 -21.65 17.17 22.10
CA GLU A 725 -21.63 18.57 21.65
C GLU A 725 -20.26 19.23 21.69
N ASP A 726 -19.42 18.87 22.66
CA ASP A 726 -18.08 19.45 22.80
C ASP A 726 -17.21 19.10 21.58
N ALA A 727 -17.33 17.86 21.07
CA ALA A 727 -16.63 17.40 19.87
C ALA A 727 -17.22 18.00 18.57
N CYS A 728 -18.53 18.30 18.55
CA CYS A 728 -19.19 18.88 17.37
C CYS A 728 -18.77 20.34 17.10
N ILE A 729 -18.58 21.14 18.15
CA ILE A 729 -18.24 22.58 18.04
C ILE A 729 -16.85 22.76 17.40
N GLU A 730 -15.88 21.95 17.82
CA GLU A 730 -14.51 21.96 17.29
C GLU A 730 -14.43 21.35 15.88
N GLN A 731 -15.28 20.38 15.54
CA GLN A 731 -15.35 19.84 14.17
C GLN A 731 -15.89 20.86 13.16
N LEU A 732 -16.84 21.70 13.57
CA LEU A 732 -17.26 22.86 12.78
C LEU A 732 -16.13 23.89 12.67
N GLY A 733 -15.33 24.06 13.73
CA GLY A 733 -14.07 24.79 13.72
C GLY A 733 -13.06 24.26 12.70
N ILE A 734 -12.83 22.95 12.62
CA ILE A 734 -11.94 22.31 11.63
C ILE A 734 -12.47 22.47 10.19
N SER A 735 -13.79 22.47 10.00
CA SER A 735 -14.42 22.76 8.70
C SER A 735 -14.35 24.25 8.31
N THR A 736 -14.10 25.16 9.27
CA THR A 736 -14.05 26.63 9.06
C THR A 736 -12.65 27.24 9.23
N LEU A 737 -11.72 26.57 9.90
CA LEU A 737 -10.28 26.82 9.96
C LEU A 737 -9.65 26.23 8.69
N GLY A 738 -9.93 26.90 7.58
CA GLY A 738 -9.53 26.52 6.23
C GLY A 738 -8.03 26.34 6.09
N GLY A 739 -7.65 25.13 5.70
CA GLY A 739 -6.30 24.76 5.24
C GLY A 739 -6.31 23.35 4.67
N CYS A 740 -6.78 22.36 5.44
CA CYS A 740 -6.76 20.95 5.04
C CYS A 740 -7.75 20.59 3.92
N TRP A 741 -8.89 21.28 3.84
CA TRP A 741 -9.94 21.03 2.84
C TRP A 741 -9.71 21.72 1.50
N HIS A 742 -8.83 22.73 1.49
CA HIS A 742 -8.57 23.52 0.29
C HIS A 742 -7.74 22.72 -0.72
N CYS A 743 -6.87 21.79 -0.33
CA CYS A 743 -6.00 21.08 -1.29
C CYS A 743 -6.77 20.29 -2.38
N MET A 744 -7.80 19.54 -1.98
CA MET A 744 -8.66 18.81 -2.91
C MET A 744 -9.62 19.74 -3.68
N GLU A 745 -10.14 20.79 -3.05
CA GLU A 745 -10.95 21.82 -3.73
C GLU A 745 -10.10 22.65 -4.72
N ASP A 746 -8.84 22.89 -4.43
CA ASP A 746 -7.89 23.64 -5.24
C ASP A 746 -7.48 22.80 -6.47
N MET A 747 -7.25 21.50 -6.30
CA MET A 747 -6.97 20.59 -7.43
C MET A 747 -8.20 20.37 -8.33
N LYS A 748 -9.40 20.31 -7.73
CA LYS A 748 -10.69 20.40 -8.45
C LYS A 748 -10.84 21.74 -9.18
N ALA A 749 -10.09 22.78 -8.83
CA ALA A 749 -10.12 24.09 -9.50
C ALA A 749 -9.13 24.14 -10.67
N VAL A 750 -7.94 23.55 -10.48
CA VAL A 750 -6.83 23.65 -11.42
C VAL A 750 -7.10 22.94 -12.74
N VAL A 751 -7.49 21.68 -12.66
CA VAL A 751 -7.53 20.82 -13.85
C VAL A 751 -8.74 21.16 -14.74
N PRO A 752 -9.91 21.57 -14.23
CA PRO A 752 -10.96 22.15 -15.07
C PRO A 752 -10.56 23.53 -15.61
N ALA A 753 -9.82 24.37 -14.86
CA ALA A 753 -9.34 25.65 -15.38
C ALA A 753 -8.32 25.50 -16.52
N MET A 754 -7.53 24.41 -16.52
CA MET A 754 -6.72 24.00 -17.67
C MET A 754 -7.59 23.60 -18.88
N GLN A 755 -8.83 23.11 -18.69
CA GLN A 755 -9.72 22.67 -19.77
C GLN A 755 -10.72 23.76 -20.24
N CYS A 756 -11.22 24.61 -19.34
CA CYS A 756 -12.37 25.52 -19.55
C CYS A 756 -12.10 26.74 -20.47
N GLN A 757 -10.86 27.03 -20.87
CA GLN A 757 -10.56 28.22 -21.69
C GLN A 757 -10.39 27.99 -23.20
N VAL A 758 -10.76 26.83 -23.72
CA VAL A 758 -10.81 26.60 -25.19
C VAL A 758 -12.19 27.02 -25.74
N GLY A 759 -12.42 28.33 -25.84
CA GLY A 759 -13.64 28.89 -26.43
C GLY A 759 -13.40 29.91 -27.55
N VAL A 760 -13.85 29.56 -28.78
CA VAL A 760 -14.28 30.41 -29.92
C VAL A 760 -13.48 30.31 -31.25
N ARG A 761 -14.10 29.58 -32.23
CA ARG A 761 -14.21 29.67 -33.73
C ARG A 761 -12.97 30.02 -34.60
N GLY A 762 -12.75 29.44 -35.80
CA GLY A 762 -13.51 28.47 -36.62
C GLY A 762 -12.95 28.27 -38.06
N LYS A 763 -13.51 27.25 -38.76
CA LYS A 763 -13.61 26.95 -40.21
C LYS A 763 -12.38 26.76 -41.15
N ALA A 764 -12.58 25.76 -42.03
CA ALA A 764 -12.04 25.46 -43.37
C ALA A 764 -10.74 24.61 -43.44
N ALA A 765 -10.51 23.64 -44.35
CA ALA A 765 -11.31 22.89 -45.34
C ALA A 765 -10.41 21.77 -45.96
N VAL A 766 -10.97 20.59 -46.33
CA VAL A 766 -10.74 19.77 -47.57
C VAL A 766 -9.28 19.24 -47.84
N ARG A 767 -8.94 17.96 -48.11
CA ARG A 767 -9.40 16.97 -49.13
C ARG A 767 -8.71 15.57 -49.00
N ALA A 768 -9.48 14.50 -49.24
CA ALA A 768 -9.25 13.21 -49.94
C ALA A 768 -7.94 12.33 -49.82
N ARG A 769 -8.09 11.11 -49.23
CA ARG A 769 -8.11 9.70 -49.80
C ARG A 769 -7.29 9.33 -51.08
N PRO A 770 -7.06 8.01 -51.41
CA PRO A 770 -6.96 6.74 -50.62
C PRO A 770 -5.99 5.63 -51.20
N ALA A 771 -6.07 4.41 -50.61
CA ALA A 771 -5.77 3.04 -51.13
C ALA A 771 -4.31 2.51 -50.98
N ALA A 772 -4.03 1.22 -50.72
CA ALA A 772 -4.64 -0.01 -51.24
C ALA A 772 -4.42 -1.27 -50.35
N ALA A 773 -5.12 -2.34 -50.74
CA ALA A 773 -5.31 -3.64 -50.09
C ALA A 773 -4.31 -4.75 -50.52
N GLY A 774 -4.36 -5.90 -49.82
CA GLY A 774 -3.85 -7.22 -50.27
C GLY A 774 -3.87 -8.25 -49.12
N VAL A 775 -4.88 -9.13 -48.98
CA VAL A 775 -4.93 -10.54 -49.45
C VAL A 775 -3.81 -11.40 -48.85
N GLY A 776 -3.98 -12.56 -48.19
CA GLY A 776 -5.07 -13.53 -47.99
C GLY A 776 -4.44 -14.91 -47.71
N GLY A 777 -5.15 -15.84 -47.06
CA GLY A 777 -4.74 -17.27 -47.04
C GLY A 777 -5.21 -18.11 -45.84
N ARG A 778 -6.16 -19.02 -46.07
CA ARG A 778 -6.64 -20.09 -45.16
C ARG A 778 -5.93 -21.43 -45.46
N VAL A 779 -6.13 -22.43 -44.57
CA VAL A 779 -6.46 -23.88 -44.77
C VAL A 779 -5.82 -24.69 -43.60
N TRP A 780 -6.56 -25.19 -42.61
CA TRP A 780 -7.41 -26.41 -42.48
C TRP A 780 -6.70 -27.78 -42.31
N GLY A 781 -7.04 -28.45 -41.20
CA GLY A 781 -7.05 -29.92 -41.00
C GLY A 781 -6.40 -30.35 -39.67
N VAL A 782 -6.81 -31.36 -38.89
CA VAL A 782 -7.94 -32.30 -38.79
C VAL A 782 -7.82 -32.95 -37.38
N ARG A 783 -8.95 -33.36 -36.78
CA ARG A 783 -9.13 -34.01 -35.46
C ARG A 783 -8.27 -35.26 -35.18
N ARG A 784 -7.99 -35.53 -33.89
CA ARG A 784 -8.24 -36.83 -33.27
C ARG A 784 -8.47 -36.77 -31.74
N SER A 785 -9.40 -37.59 -31.31
CA SER A 785 -10.02 -37.77 -29.99
C SER A 785 -9.18 -38.59 -29.01
N GLY A 786 -9.26 -38.27 -27.71
CA GLY A 786 -8.85 -39.14 -26.60
C GLY A 786 -9.68 -38.84 -25.33
N ARG A 787 -10.24 -39.88 -24.71
CA ARG A 787 -11.10 -39.88 -23.51
C ARG A 787 -10.28 -40.03 -22.22
N GLY A 788 -10.83 -39.53 -21.11
CA GLY A 788 -10.53 -39.94 -19.71
C GLY A 788 -9.29 -39.25 -19.12
N MET A 789 -9.20 -38.88 -17.85
CA MET A 789 -9.88 -39.31 -16.63
C MET A 789 -9.80 -38.18 -15.60
N SER A 790 -10.82 -38.09 -14.74
CA SER A 790 -10.95 -37.17 -13.62
C SER A 790 -9.78 -37.28 -12.63
N GLY A 791 -8.99 -36.20 -12.51
CA GLY A 791 -8.00 -36.03 -11.46
C GLY A 791 -8.58 -35.24 -10.28
N PHE A 792 -8.60 -35.86 -9.11
CA PHE A 792 -8.81 -35.22 -7.81
C PHE A 792 -7.83 -34.04 -7.64
N LYS A 793 -8.35 -32.80 -7.49
CA LYS A 793 -7.56 -31.61 -7.13
C LYS A 793 -7.48 -31.54 -5.60
N VAL A 794 -6.33 -31.91 -5.04
CA VAL A 794 -5.98 -31.61 -3.65
C VAL A 794 -5.95 -30.09 -3.51
N MET A 795 -6.77 -29.57 -2.59
CA MET A 795 -6.90 -28.16 -2.27
C MET A 795 -5.57 -27.62 -1.74
N ALA A 796 -4.68 -27.13 -2.60
CA ALA A 796 -3.66 -26.18 -2.17
C ALA A 796 -4.38 -24.99 -1.54
N VAL A 797 -3.94 -24.59 -0.34
CA VAL A 797 -4.36 -23.33 0.30
C VAL A 797 -3.95 -22.22 -0.65
N SER A 798 -4.88 -21.67 -1.43
CA SER A 798 -4.62 -20.50 -2.26
C SER A 798 -4.56 -19.30 -1.33
N THR A 799 -3.34 -18.99 -0.90
CA THR A 799 -2.90 -17.61 -0.76
C THR A 799 -3.19 -16.89 -2.08
N GLU A 800 -4.22 -16.06 -2.12
CA GLU A 800 -4.49 -15.08 -3.19
C GLU A 800 -5.69 -14.24 -2.69
N SER A 801 -5.70 -12.90 -2.66
CA SER A 801 -4.84 -11.88 -3.28
C SER A 801 -5.33 -10.51 -2.73
N THR A 802 -4.56 -9.62 -2.08
CA THR A 802 -3.47 -8.80 -2.62
C THR A 802 -3.47 -8.75 -4.14
N GLY A 803 -4.00 -7.69 -4.75
CA GLY A 803 -4.00 -7.44 -6.20
C GLY A 803 -2.62 -7.22 -6.83
N VAL A 804 -1.61 -7.94 -6.35
CA VAL A 804 -0.33 -8.15 -7.00
C VAL A 804 -0.11 -9.67 -7.08
N VAL A 805 -0.89 -10.36 -7.93
CA VAL A 805 -0.33 -11.56 -8.55
C VAL A 805 0.80 -11.06 -9.43
N THR A 806 2.02 -11.20 -8.92
CA THR A 806 3.22 -10.81 -9.63
C THR A 806 3.31 -11.64 -10.91
N ARG A 807 3.79 -11.08 -12.02
CA ARG A 807 4.17 -11.84 -13.23
C ARG A 807 5.03 -13.07 -12.91
N LEU A 808 5.71 -13.06 -11.76
CA LEU A 808 6.50 -14.14 -11.23
C LEU A 808 5.66 -15.37 -10.80
N GLU A 809 4.55 -15.19 -10.08
CA GLU A 809 3.70 -16.32 -9.65
C GLU A 809 3.10 -17.08 -10.84
N GLN A 810 2.69 -16.36 -11.89
CA GLN A 810 2.21 -16.98 -13.13
C GLN A 810 3.30 -17.81 -13.83
N LEU A 811 4.56 -17.39 -13.76
CA LEU A 811 5.69 -18.14 -14.33
C LEU A 811 6.06 -19.35 -13.48
N LEU A 812 5.98 -19.24 -12.15
CA LEU A 812 6.22 -20.34 -11.23
C LEU A 812 5.16 -21.44 -11.34
N ASN A 813 3.89 -21.05 -11.56
CA ASN A 813 2.74 -21.96 -11.69
C ASN A 813 2.43 -22.38 -13.13
N MET A 814 3.33 -22.08 -14.08
CA MET A 814 3.10 -22.40 -15.49
C MET A 814 3.07 -23.91 -15.74
N ASP A 815 1.94 -24.43 -16.20
CA ASP A 815 1.85 -25.81 -16.66
C ASP A 815 2.67 -26.00 -17.94
N THR A 816 3.75 -26.77 -17.83
CA THR A 816 4.66 -27.05 -18.96
C THR A 816 4.21 -28.23 -19.82
N THR A 817 3.24 -29.03 -19.36
CA THR A 817 2.79 -30.25 -20.06
C THR A 817 2.21 -30.01 -21.46
N PRO A 818 1.56 -28.87 -21.78
CA PRO A 818 1.11 -28.61 -23.15
C PRO A 818 2.26 -28.35 -24.14
N PHE A 819 3.46 -28.06 -23.63
CA PHE A 819 4.61 -27.62 -24.43
C PHE A 819 5.72 -28.67 -24.55
N THR A 820 5.81 -29.61 -23.60
CA THR A 820 6.89 -30.60 -23.52
C THR A 820 6.56 -31.78 -22.61
N ASP A 821 7.04 -32.98 -22.95
CA ASP A 821 6.98 -34.18 -22.08
C ASP A 821 8.10 -34.21 -21.01
N LYS A 822 9.03 -33.25 -21.09
CA LYS A 822 10.10 -33.12 -20.11
C LYS A 822 9.55 -32.75 -18.74
N ILE A 823 10.08 -33.38 -17.70
CA ILE A 823 9.75 -33.09 -16.30
C ILE A 823 10.94 -32.51 -15.55
N ILE A 824 10.70 -32.01 -14.35
CA ILE A 824 11.72 -31.52 -13.41
C ILE A 824 11.73 -32.50 -12.26
N ALA A 825 12.91 -33.02 -11.95
CA ALA A 825 13.16 -33.91 -10.82
C ALA A 825 14.05 -33.19 -9.80
N GLU A 826 13.52 -32.94 -8.61
CA GLU A 826 14.24 -32.34 -7.48
C GLU A 826 14.89 -33.45 -6.65
N TYR A 827 16.21 -33.58 -6.74
CA TYR A 827 16.99 -34.57 -6.00
C TYR A 827 17.29 -34.02 -4.62
N ILE A 828 16.86 -34.72 -3.57
CA ILE A 828 16.92 -34.30 -2.16
C ILE A 828 17.79 -35.29 -1.38
N TRP A 829 18.66 -34.77 -0.51
CA TRP A 829 19.53 -35.58 0.35
C TRP A 829 19.79 -34.91 1.70
N VAL A 830 20.27 -35.71 2.66
CA VAL A 830 20.71 -35.24 3.98
C VAL A 830 22.16 -34.79 3.92
N GLY A 831 22.43 -33.57 4.39
CA GLY A 831 23.74 -32.92 4.39
C GLY A 831 24.69 -33.40 5.48
N GLY A 832 25.81 -32.68 5.64
CA GLY A 832 26.89 -33.07 6.55
C GLY A 832 26.58 -32.94 8.03
N SER A 833 25.59 -32.11 8.42
CA SER A 833 25.16 -32.04 9.83
C SER A 833 24.33 -33.25 10.25
N GLY A 834 23.80 -34.02 9.29
CA GLY A 834 22.86 -35.12 9.54
C GLY A 834 21.42 -34.66 9.78
N ILE A 835 21.16 -33.36 9.87
CA ILE A 835 19.80 -32.79 10.00
C ILE A 835 19.44 -31.84 8.86
N ASP A 836 20.43 -31.22 8.21
CA ASP A 836 20.22 -30.26 7.13
C ASP A 836 19.79 -30.96 5.83
N LEU A 837 18.67 -30.53 5.24
CA LEU A 837 18.22 -31.00 3.94
C LEU A 837 18.81 -30.14 2.82
N ARG A 838 19.20 -30.79 1.73
CA ARG A 838 19.73 -30.14 0.53
C ARG A 838 18.99 -30.67 -0.68
N SER A 839 18.82 -29.83 -1.70
CA SER A 839 18.24 -30.28 -2.96
C SER A 839 18.80 -29.55 -4.18
N LYS A 840 18.62 -30.18 -5.34
CA LYS A 840 18.78 -29.51 -6.64
C LYS A 840 17.96 -30.19 -7.73
N SER A 841 17.59 -29.42 -8.74
CA SER A 841 16.71 -29.84 -9.83
C SER A 841 17.44 -30.19 -11.13
N ARG A 842 16.99 -31.25 -11.82
CA ARG A 842 17.35 -31.53 -13.22
C ARG A 842 16.12 -31.79 -14.09
N THR A 843 16.27 -31.53 -15.38
CA THR A 843 15.28 -31.92 -16.38
C THR A 843 15.44 -33.39 -16.77
N ILE A 844 14.35 -34.16 -16.74
CA ILE A 844 14.25 -35.53 -17.24
C ILE A 844 13.38 -35.54 -18.49
N SER A 845 13.70 -36.38 -19.47
CA SER A 845 13.06 -36.34 -20.80
C SER A 845 11.61 -36.80 -20.84
N LYS A 846 11.17 -37.58 -19.85
CA LYS A 846 9.83 -38.15 -19.74
C LYS A 846 9.43 -38.30 -18.26
N PRO A 847 8.14 -38.43 -17.95
CA PRO A 847 7.69 -38.89 -16.63
C PRO A 847 8.31 -40.24 -16.26
N VAL A 848 8.60 -40.41 -14.97
CA VAL A 848 9.22 -41.62 -14.40
C VAL A 848 8.43 -42.05 -13.17
N GLU A 849 8.14 -43.34 -13.06
CA GLU A 849 7.41 -43.93 -11.93
C GLU A 849 8.31 -44.73 -10.98
N ASP A 850 9.41 -45.31 -11.49
CA ASP A 850 10.33 -46.13 -10.71
C ASP A 850 11.65 -45.39 -10.41
N PRO A 851 12.11 -45.32 -9.13
CA PRO A 851 13.37 -44.67 -8.78
C PRO A 851 14.60 -45.20 -9.54
N SER A 852 14.61 -46.46 -9.94
CA SER A 852 15.74 -47.07 -10.68
C SER A 852 15.87 -46.59 -12.13
N GLU A 853 14.81 -46.04 -12.72
CA GLU A 853 14.86 -45.39 -14.03
C GLU A 853 15.51 -44.00 -13.97
N LEU A 854 15.63 -43.41 -12.78
CA LEU A 854 16.25 -42.11 -12.62
C LEU A 854 17.77 -42.22 -12.69
N PRO A 855 18.44 -41.29 -13.41
CA PRO A 855 19.89 -41.28 -13.46
C PRO A 855 20.46 -40.99 -12.07
N LYS A 856 21.53 -41.69 -11.71
CA LYS A 856 22.40 -41.23 -10.62
C LYS A 856 22.87 -39.81 -10.93
N TRP A 857 23.12 -39.05 -9.87
CA TRP A 857 23.68 -37.72 -10.00
C TRP A 857 24.79 -37.52 -8.98
N ASN A 858 25.35 -36.34 -8.91
CA ASN A 858 26.46 -36.01 -8.03
C ASN A 858 26.28 -34.60 -7.49
N TYR A 859 26.98 -34.23 -6.44
CA TYR A 859 27.06 -32.86 -5.95
C TYR A 859 28.44 -32.60 -5.32
N ASP A 860 28.69 -31.33 -4.99
CA ASP A 860 29.90 -30.92 -4.29
C ASP A 860 29.76 -31.16 -2.77
N GLY A 861 30.33 -32.26 -2.32
CA GLY A 861 30.42 -32.67 -0.92
C GLY A 861 31.26 -31.72 -0.06
N SER A 862 32.19 -30.96 -0.63
CA SER A 862 32.98 -30.00 0.14
C SER A 862 32.14 -28.83 0.64
N SER A 863 31.15 -28.41 -0.15
CA SER A 863 30.19 -27.36 0.19
C SER A 863 29.10 -27.79 1.19
N THR A 864 29.12 -29.07 1.59
CA THR A 864 28.14 -29.66 2.53
C THR A 864 28.80 -30.37 3.71
N GLY A 865 30.14 -30.31 3.83
CA GLY A 865 30.89 -30.99 4.89
C GLY A 865 30.93 -32.52 4.76
N GLN A 866 30.72 -33.06 3.55
CA GLN A 866 30.63 -34.50 3.28
C GLN A 866 31.83 -35.06 2.49
N ALA A 867 32.68 -34.20 1.93
CA ALA A 867 33.90 -34.58 1.22
C ALA A 867 34.98 -33.48 1.33
N PRO A 868 36.28 -33.79 1.22
CA PRO A 868 37.33 -32.77 1.17
C PRO A 868 37.32 -32.03 -0.18
N GLY A 869 37.93 -30.84 -0.24
CA GLY A 869 37.95 -30.05 -1.49
C GLY A 869 38.75 -30.66 -2.64
N GLU A 870 39.70 -31.55 -2.35
CA GLU A 870 40.55 -32.21 -3.36
C GLU A 870 39.87 -33.41 -4.04
N ASP A 871 38.88 -34.01 -3.39
CA ASP A 871 38.03 -35.08 -3.92
C ASP A 871 36.60 -34.83 -3.42
N SER A 872 35.96 -33.83 -4.02
CA SER A 872 34.74 -33.24 -3.48
C SER A 872 33.46 -33.91 -3.97
N GLU A 873 33.55 -34.86 -4.91
CA GLU A 873 32.37 -35.42 -5.55
C GLU A 873 31.68 -36.44 -4.65
N VAL A 874 30.37 -36.24 -4.42
CA VAL A 874 29.51 -37.23 -3.74
C VAL A 874 28.36 -37.61 -4.67
N ILE A 875 28.04 -38.89 -4.75
CA ILE A 875 27.08 -39.47 -5.68
C ILE A 875 25.71 -39.65 -5.01
N LEU A 876 24.67 -39.16 -5.68
CA LEU A 876 23.26 -39.29 -5.34
C LEU A 876 22.66 -40.52 -6.02
N TYR A 877 22.08 -41.40 -5.20
CA TYR A 877 21.39 -42.60 -5.64
C TYR A 877 19.89 -42.41 -5.36
N PRO A 878 19.04 -42.29 -6.39
CA PRO A 878 17.58 -42.20 -6.22
C PRO A 878 17.02 -43.42 -5.47
N GLN A 879 16.16 -43.17 -4.47
CA GLN A 879 15.60 -44.23 -3.62
C GLN A 879 14.06 -44.23 -3.61
N ALA A 880 13.45 -43.04 -3.53
CA ALA A 880 11.99 -42.90 -3.51
C ALA A 880 11.56 -41.69 -4.34
N ILE A 881 10.42 -41.81 -5.04
CA ILE A 881 9.81 -40.76 -5.86
C ILE A 881 8.53 -40.29 -5.17
N PHE A 882 8.33 -38.98 -5.15
CA PHE A 882 7.09 -38.34 -4.71
C PHE A 882 6.67 -37.29 -5.75
N LYS A 883 5.39 -36.94 -5.81
CA LYS A 883 4.96 -35.82 -6.66
C LYS A 883 5.43 -34.50 -6.07
N ASP A 884 5.82 -33.55 -6.90
CA ASP A 884 6.24 -32.22 -6.46
C ASP A 884 5.01 -31.31 -6.24
N PRO A 885 4.65 -30.97 -4.98
CA PRO A 885 3.49 -30.14 -4.69
C PRO A 885 3.71 -28.65 -5.03
N PHE A 886 4.96 -28.23 -5.25
CA PHE A 886 5.30 -26.83 -5.55
C PHE A 886 5.21 -26.54 -7.04
N ARG A 887 5.67 -27.48 -7.87
CA ARG A 887 5.65 -27.34 -9.34
C ARG A 887 4.40 -27.93 -9.97
N GLY A 888 3.71 -28.85 -9.29
CA GLY A 888 2.53 -29.53 -9.81
C GLY A 888 2.83 -30.41 -11.03
N GLY A 889 1.80 -30.75 -11.80
CA GLY A 889 1.93 -31.51 -13.05
C GLY A 889 2.65 -32.86 -12.87
N ASN A 890 3.57 -33.16 -13.79
CA ASN A 890 4.37 -34.39 -13.81
C ASN A 890 5.75 -34.23 -13.14
N HIS A 891 5.99 -33.12 -12.43
CA HIS A 891 7.25 -32.87 -11.73
C HIS A 891 7.34 -33.73 -10.45
N ILE A 892 8.55 -34.10 -10.05
CA ILE A 892 8.79 -35.07 -8.96
C ILE A 892 9.86 -34.62 -7.96
N LEU A 893 9.69 -35.02 -6.71
CA LEU A 893 10.71 -34.99 -5.66
C LEU A 893 11.35 -36.39 -5.56
N VAL A 894 12.67 -36.43 -5.33
CA VAL A 894 13.44 -37.67 -5.35
C VAL A 894 14.31 -37.75 -4.09
N MET A 895 13.93 -38.60 -3.14
CA MET A 895 14.77 -38.87 -1.97
C MET A 895 15.99 -39.70 -2.40
N CYS A 896 17.19 -39.25 -2.04
CA CYS A 896 18.44 -39.87 -2.45
C CYS A 896 19.30 -40.33 -1.27
N ASP A 897 19.97 -41.46 -1.48
CA ASP A 897 21.14 -41.84 -0.71
C ASP A 897 22.39 -41.12 -1.23
N THR A 898 23.42 -41.07 -0.38
CA THR A 898 24.71 -40.45 -0.68
C THR A 898 25.86 -41.47 -0.55
N TYR A 899 26.74 -41.50 -1.57
CA TYR A 899 27.86 -42.43 -1.68
C TYR A 899 29.11 -41.72 -2.19
N THR A 900 30.27 -42.26 -1.87
CA THR A 900 31.52 -41.87 -2.54
C THR A 900 31.50 -42.30 -4.02
N PRO A 901 32.37 -41.74 -4.87
CA PRO A 901 32.52 -42.19 -6.26
C PRO A 901 32.90 -43.67 -6.38
N ALA A 902 33.53 -44.25 -5.35
CA ALA A 902 33.85 -45.67 -5.25
C ALA A 902 32.63 -46.57 -4.96
N GLY A 903 31.47 -45.98 -4.63
CA GLY A 903 30.24 -46.70 -4.31
C GLY A 903 30.07 -47.04 -2.82
N GLU A 904 30.89 -46.46 -1.94
CA GLU A 904 30.78 -46.67 -0.49
C GLU A 904 29.82 -45.64 0.14
N PRO A 905 28.91 -46.04 1.06
CA PRO A 905 28.01 -45.10 1.71
C PRO A 905 28.81 -44.13 2.58
N ILE A 906 28.54 -42.83 2.46
CA ILE A 906 29.24 -41.81 3.28
C ILE A 906 28.77 -41.86 4.75
N PRO A 907 29.53 -41.30 5.72
CA PRO A 907 29.19 -41.43 7.14
C PRO A 907 27.80 -40.92 7.55
N THR A 908 27.26 -39.90 6.85
CA THR A 908 25.91 -39.36 7.10
C THR A 908 24.80 -40.12 6.37
N ASN A 909 25.11 -41.10 5.51
CA ASN A 909 24.12 -41.99 4.92
C ASN A 909 23.66 -43.05 5.94
N LYS A 910 22.66 -42.69 6.76
CA LYS A 910 22.07 -43.62 7.74
C LYS A 910 21.05 -44.58 7.12
N ARG A 911 20.49 -44.21 5.96
CA ARG A 911 19.52 -45.01 5.21
C ARG A 911 20.11 -46.36 4.77
N ASN A 912 21.38 -46.40 4.35
CA ASN A 912 22.03 -47.65 3.93
C ASN A 912 21.99 -48.74 5.03
N ARG A 913 22.35 -48.39 6.27
CA ARG A 913 22.31 -49.34 7.40
C ARG A 913 20.88 -49.75 7.74
N ALA A 914 19.93 -48.80 7.72
CA ALA A 914 18.52 -49.10 7.93
C ALA A 914 17.98 -50.07 6.87
N ALA A 915 18.31 -49.85 5.60
CA ALA A 915 17.92 -50.71 4.49
C ALA A 915 18.45 -52.15 4.66
N GLN A 916 19.68 -52.33 5.16
CA GLN A 916 20.21 -53.66 5.50
C GLN A 916 19.37 -54.36 6.58
N ILE A 917 19.00 -53.64 7.65
CA ILE A 917 18.19 -54.20 8.75
C ILE A 917 16.79 -54.57 8.23
N PHE A 918 16.15 -53.71 7.45
CA PHE A 918 14.83 -53.97 6.89
C PHE A 918 14.83 -55.03 5.79
N SER A 919 15.99 -55.34 5.21
CA SER A 919 16.18 -56.45 4.26
C SER A 919 16.46 -57.79 4.95
N ASP A 920 16.72 -57.82 6.26
CA ASP A 920 16.93 -59.08 6.98
C ASP A 920 15.63 -59.93 6.92
N PRO A 921 15.71 -61.21 6.53
CA PRO A 921 14.53 -62.06 6.41
C PRO A 921 13.67 -62.13 7.69
N LYS A 922 14.26 -62.06 8.88
CA LYS A 922 13.50 -62.06 10.14
C LYS A 922 12.65 -60.79 10.28
N VAL A 923 13.19 -59.64 9.86
CA VAL A 923 12.50 -58.36 9.92
C VAL A 923 11.42 -58.28 8.84
N VAL A 924 11.73 -58.69 7.60
CA VAL A 924 10.75 -58.73 6.49
C VAL A 924 9.52 -59.57 6.89
N ASN A 925 9.73 -60.75 7.49
CA ASN A 925 8.64 -61.63 7.93
C ASN A 925 7.77 -61.02 9.04
N GLN A 926 8.32 -60.11 9.82
CA GLN A 926 7.61 -59.42 10.90
C GLN A 926 6.90 -58.15 10.44
N VAL A 927 7.12 -57.66 9.21
CA VAL A 927 6.42 -56.50 8.61
C VAL A 927 6.28 -55.34 9.62
N PRO A 928 7.41 -54.75 10.08
CA PRO A 928 7.39 -53.68 11.06
C PRO A 928 6.67 -52.45 10.50
N TRP A 929 5.69 -51.95 11.24
CA TRP A 929 4.96 -50.72 10.95
C TRP A 929 5.38 -49.63 11.90
N PHE A 930 5.55 -48.43 11.36
CA PHE A 930 5.91 -47.23 12.10
C PHE A 930 4.88 -46.13 11.85
N GLY A 931 4.42 -45.49 12.92
CA GLY A 931 3.68 -44.23 12.88
C GLY A 931 4.45 -43.18 13.66
N ILE A 932 4.97 -42.16 12.99
CA ILE A 932 5.90 -41.19 13.59
C ILE A 932 5.21 -39.83 13.72
N GLU A 933 5.23 -39.28 14.92
CA GLU A 933 4.59 -38.02 15.32
C GLU A 933 5.66 -36.94 15.36
N GLN A 934 5.82 -36.16 14.29
CA GLN A 934 6.83 -35.11 14.22
C GLN A 934 6.29 -33.80 14.82
N GLU A 935 6.79 -33.43 16.00
CA GLU A 935 6.58 -32.10 16.55
C GLU A 935 7.63 -31.10 16.02
N TYR A 936 7.26 -29.83 15.88
CA TYR A 936 8.14 -28.76 15.41
C TYR A 936 7.67 -27.40 15.95
N THR A 937 8.55 -26.41 15.93
CA THR A 937 8.21 -25.03 16.32
C THR A 937 8.51 -24.06 15.19
N LEU A 938 7.59 -23.11 14.98
CA LEU A 938 7.71 -22.04 14.00
C LEU A 938 8.29 -20.79 14.69
N LEU A 939 9.28 -20.15 14.06
CA LEU A 939 9.98 -18.98 14.59
C LEU A 939 9.90 -17.79 13.62
N GLN A 940 9.84 -16.58 14.17
CA GLN A 940 9.88 -15.31 13.46
C GLN A 940 11.29 -15.05 12.92
N THR A 941 11.40 -14.82 11.62
CA THR A 941 12.69 -14.75 10.89
C THR A 941 13.64 -13.65 11.39
N SER A 942 13.13 -12.50 11.82
CA SER A 942 13.97 -11.37 12.24
C SER A 942 14.61 -11.52 13.62
N VAL A 943 13.98 -12.28 14.52
CA VAL A 943 14.35 -12.33 15.95
C VAL A 943 14.59 -13.75 16.46
N ASN A 944 14.35 -14.77 15.65
CA ASN A 944 14.44 -16.19 16.01
C ASN A 944 13.62 -16.53 17.28
N TRP A 945 12.44 -15.92 17.40
CA TRP A 945 11.51 -16.05 18.52
C TRP A 945 10.23 -16.74 18.06
N PRO A 946 9.51 -17.53 18.88
CA PRO A 946 8.41 -18.33 18.36
C PRO A 946 7.27 -17.50 17.74
N LEU A 947 6.64 -18.06 16.72
CA LEU A 947 5.57 -17.40 15.97
C LEU A 947 4.36 -17.18 16.87
N GLY A 948 3.83 -15.95 16.89
CA GLY A 948 2.74 -15.54 17.78
C GLY A 948 3.17 -15.08 19.17
N TRP A 949 4.46 -15.15 19.50
CA TRP A 949 4.97 -14.61 20.76
C TRP A 949 5.26 -13.11 20.62
N PRO A 950 5.01 -12.30 21.67
CA PRO A 950 5.52 -10.94 21.71
C PRO A 950 7.04 -10.97 21.68
N VAL A 951 7.65 -10.09 20.86
CA VAL A 951 9.11 -9.94 20.80
C VAL A 951 9.60 -9.55 22.20
N GLY A 952 10.69 -10.17 22.67
CA GLY A 952 11.21 -9.92 24.02
C GLY A 952 10.36 -10.47 25.18
N GLY A 953 9.17 -11.01 24.91
CA GLY A 953 8.22 -11.45 25.92
C GLY A 953 7.73 -12.88 25.77
N TYR A 954 6.81 -13.26 26.66
CA TYR A 954 6.14 -14.56 26.69
C TYR A 954 4.63 -14.37 26.52
N PRO A 955 3.93 -15.26 25.81
CA PRO A 955 2.47 -15.26 25.75
C PRO A 955 1.88 -15.76 27.08
N GLY A 956 0.55 -15.83 27.16
CA GLY A 956 -0.12 -16.45 28.32
C GLY A 956 0.35 -17.89 28.57
N PRO A 957 0.19 -18.43 29.80
CA PRO A 957 0.68 -19.75 30.15
C PRO A 957 0.07 -20.85 29.27
N GLN A 958 0.78 -21.98 29.16
CA GLN A 958 0.31 -23.15 28.41
C GLN A 958 -1.05 -23.64 28.91
N GLY A 959 -1.88 -24.11 27.97
CA GLY A 959 -3.25 -24.55 28.27
C GLY A 959 -4.22 -24.29 27.11
N PRO A 960 -4.40 -23.04 26.66
CA PRO A 960 -5.39 -22.72 25.64
C PRO A 960 -4.94 -23.00 24.20
N TYR A 961 -3.71 -23.48 23.98
CA TYR A 961 -3.09 -23.61 22.63
C TYR A 961 -3.29 -24.99 22.00
N TYR A 962 -3.23 -26.06 22.81
CA TYR A 962 -3.35 -27.43 22.32
C TYR A 962 -4.69 -27.65 21.60
N CYS A 963 -4.64 -28.07 20.33
CA CYS A 963 -5.80 -28.27 19.47
C CYS A 963 -6.76 -27.05 19.37
N ALA A 964 -6.26 -25.83 19.59
CA ALA A 964 -7.08 -24.63 19.67
C ALA A 964 -7.55 -24.11 18.30
N VAL A 965 -8.55 -23.22 18.33
CA VAL A 965 -8.99 -22.39 17.19
C VAL A 965 -9.10 -20.94 17.66
N GLY A 966 -8.79 -19.98 16.79
CA GLY A 966 -8.76 -18.55 17.12
C GLY A 966 -7.37 -17.93 16.88
N SER A 967 -7.35 -16.67 16.45
CA SER A 967 -6.14 -15.92 16.14
C SER A 967 -5.25 -15.66 17.38
N ASP A 968 -5.84 -15.71 18.58
CA ASP A 968 -5.17 -15.53 19.87
C ASP A 968 -4.45 -16.79 20.38
N LYS A 969 -4.64 -17.95 19.73
CA LYS A 969 -4.17 -19.26 20.22
C LYS A 969 -3.45 -20.10 19.18
N SER A 970 -3.85 -20.01 17.92
CA SER A 970 -3.45 -20.93 16.86
C SER A 970 -2.55 -20.24 15.82
N PHE A 971 -1.27 -20.09 16.14
CA PHE A 971 -0.31 -19.37 15.30
C PHE A 971 0.35 -20.28 14.24
N GLY A 972 0.23 -19.96 12.95
CA GLY A 972 0.88 -20.73 11.86
C GLY A 972 0.05 -21.90 11.31
N ARG A 973 -1.28 -21.86 11.43
CA ARG A 973 -2.17 -22.91 10.90
C ARG A 973 -2.12 -23.02 9.38
N ASP A 974 -1.98 -21.90 8.69
CA ASP A 974 -1.78 -21.82 7.25
C ASP A 974 -0.63 -22.72 6.78
N ILE A 975 0.51 -22.68 7.48
CA ILE A 975 1.68 -23.54 7.22
C ILE A 975 1.34 -25.01 7.48
N SER A 976 0.72 -25.33 8.61
CA SER A 976 0.31 -26.70 8.96
C SER A 976 -0.67 -27.30 7.93
N ASP A 977 -1.71 -26.56 7.55
CA ASP A 977 -2.74 -27.01 6.60
C ASP A 977 -2.17 -27.12 5.18
N ALA A 978 -1.34 -26.17 4.74
CA ALA A 978 -0.65 -26.24 3.45
C ALA A 978 0.29 -27.45 3.39
N HIS A 979 1.05 -27.71 4.46
CA HIS A 979 1.93 -28.88 4.57
C HIS A 979 1.16 -30.18 4.50
N TYR A 980 0.04 -30.29 5.23
CA TYR A 980 -0.79 -31.48 5.22
C TYR A 980 -1.28 -31.80 3.79
N LYS A 981 -1.83 -30.81 3.10
CA LYS A 981 -2.29 -30.95 1.71
C LYS A 981 -1.14 -31.26 0.74
N ALA A 982 0.02 -30.63 0.90
CA ALA A 982 1.19 -30.89 0.08
C ALA A 982 1.71 -32.33 0.26
N CYS A 983 1.75 -32.85 1.48
CA CYS A 983 2.11 -34.24 1.76
C CYS A 983 1.12 -35.23 1.15
N LEU A 984 -0.19 -34.97 1.26
CA LEU A 984 -1.22 -35.79 0.61
C LEU A 984 -1.06 -35.82 -0.91
N TYR A 985 -0.79 -34.66 -1.53
CA TYR A 985 -0.53 -34.57 -2.97
C TYR A 985 0.73 -35.34 -3.37
N ALA A 986 1.80 -35.21 -2.59
CA ALA A 986 3.09 -35.86 -2.84
C ALA A 986 3.02 -37.39 -2.77
N GLY A 987 2.00 -37.94 -2.09
CA GLY A 987 1.86 -39.37 -1.82
C GLY A 987 2.51 -39.83 -0.52
N ILE A 988 2.79 -38.90 0.40
CA ILE A 988 3.26 -39.22 1.75
C ILE A 988 2.08 -39.76 2.56
N ASN A 989 2.30 -40.85 3.29
CA ASN A 989 1.34 -41.46 4.23
C ASN A 989 1.12 -40.60 5.49
N ILE A 990 0.83 -39.31 5.32
CA ILE A 990 0.43 -38.42 6.41
C ILE A 990 -0.96 -38.83 6.91
N SER A 991 -1.13 -38.89 8.22
CA SER A 991 -2.31 -39.44 8.90
C SER A 991 -3.05 -38.43 9.77
N GLY A 992 -2.44 -37.27 10.05
CA GLY A 992 -3.06 -36.20 10.82
C GLY A 992 -2.11 -35.03 11.10
N THR A 993 -2.66 -34.00 11.73
CA THR A 993 -1.93 -32.84 12.27
C THR A 993 -2.73 -32.22 13.43
N ASN A 994 -2.04 -31.57 14.37
CA ASN A 994 -2.65 -30.81 15.46
C ASN A 994 -1.74 -29.65 15.91
N GLY A 995 -2.35 -28.61 16.49
CA GLY A 995 -1.61 -27.60 17.25
C GLY A 995 -1.16 -28.18 18.58
N GLU A 996 0.09 -27.92 18.96
CA GLU A 996 0.71 -28.47 20.18
C GLU A 996 0.55 -27.54 21.40
N VAL A 997 1.04 -28.02 22.55
CA VAL A 997 0.88 -27.35 23.85
C VAL A 997 1.55 -25.97 23.89
N MET A 998 2.73 -25.81 23.29
CA MET A 998 3.42 -24.52 23.23
C MET A 998 2.89 -23.67 22.06
N PRO A 999 2.60 -22.38 22.25
CA PRO A 999 2.14 -21.51 21.16
C PRO A 999 3.19 -21.40 20.06
N GLY A 1000 2.77 -21.62 18.81
CA GLY A 1000 3.68 -21.70 17.65
C GLY A 1000 4.31 -23.09 17.43
N GLN A 1001 4.02 -24.06 18.31
CA GLN A 1001 4.40 -25.47 18.16
C GLN A 1001 3.25 -26.24 17.49
N TRP A 1002 3.61 -27.19 16.63
CA TRP A 1002 2.69 -28.02 15.86
C TRP A 1002 3.21 -29.45 15.75
N GLU A 1003 2.30 -30.37 15.40
CA GLU A 1003 2.62 -31.76 15.12
C GLU A 1003 1.98 -32.23 13.80
N TYR A 1004 2.66 -33.12 13.08
CA TYR A 1004 2.05 -33.96 12.04
C TYR A 1004 2.47 -35.41 12.21
N GLN A 1005 1.58 -36.34 11.84
CA GLN A 1005 1.82 -37.77 12.00
C GLN A 1005 1.96 -38.47 10.65
N VAL A 1006 3.03 -39.26 10.44
CA VAL A 1006 3.25 -40.06 9.23
C VAL A 1006 3.16 -41.54 9.57
N GLY A 1007 2.25 -42.26 8.92
CA GLY A 1007 2.13 -43.71 8.98
C GLY A 1007 0.68 -44.21 9.14
N PRO A 1008 0.50 -45.53 9.29
CA PRO A 1008 1.56 -46.53 9.40
C PRO A 1008 2.31 -46.74 8.08
N SER A 1009 3.64 -46.63 8.10
CA SER A 1009 4.54 -46.93 6.98
C SER A 1009 5.41 -48.15 7.29
N VAL A 1010 5.79 -48.92 6.26
CA VAL A 1010 6.49 -50.20 6.43
C VAL A 1010 8.00 -50.04 6.30
N GLY A 1011 8.75 -50.42 7.34
CA GLY A 1011 10.21 -50.49 7.27
C GLY A 1011 10.87 -49.21 6.79
N ILE A 1012 11.65 -49.30 5.70
CA ILE A 1012 12.46 -48.19 5.17
C ILE A 1012 11.63 -46.99 4.68
N GLU A 1013 10.39 -47.24 4.23
CA GLU A 1013 9.46 -46.21 3.74
C GLU A 1013 9.16 -45.17 4.82
N ALA A 1014 9.13 -45.57 6.10
CA ALA A 1014 8.89 -44.64 7.20
C ALA A 1014 9.96 -43.54 7.26
N GLY A 1015 11.22 -43.89 7.00
CA GLY A 1015 12.31 -42.92 6.93
C GLY A 1015 12.24 -42.03 5.69
N ASP A 1016 11.95 -42.63 4.53
CA ASP A 1016 11.79 -41.89 3.27
C ASP A 1016 10.65 -40.84 3.39
N HIS A 1017 9.52 -41.23 3.97
CA HIS A 1017 8.36 -40.37 4.13
C HIS A 1017 8.59 -39.23 5.13
N ILE A 1018 9.26 -39.48 6.27
CA ILE A 1018 9.56 -38.43 7.27
C ILE A 1018 10.57 -37.41 6.71
N TRP A 1019 11.63 -37.86 6.03
CA TRP A 1019 12.57 -36.92 5.43
C TRP A 1019 11.92 -36.07 4.34
N MET A 1020 11.06 -36.67 3.51
CA MET A 1020 10.34 -35.94 2.48
C MET A 1020 9.30 -34.98 3.08
N SER A 1021 8.61 -35.36 4.16
CA SER A 1021 7.67 -34.47 4.84
C SER A 1021 8.38 -33.30 5.50
N ARG A 1022 9.59 -33.51 6.07
CA ARG A 1022 10.44 -32.42 6.59
C ARG A 1022 10.86 -31.46 5.47
N TYR A 1023 11.27 -31.98 4.31
CA TYR A 1023 11.62 -31.16 3.15
C TYR A 1023 10.45 -30.28 2.69
N ILE A 1024 9.26 -30.87 2.57
CA ILE A 1024 8.06 -30.14 2.16
C ILE A 1024 7.72 -29.06 3.20
N LEU A 1025 7.83 -29.36 4.51
CA LEU A 1025 7.57 -28.40 5.57
C LEU A 1025 8.53 -27.20 5.49
N GLU A 1026 9.83 -27.46 5.37
CA GLU A 1026 10.86 -26.42 5.34
C GLU A 1026 10.72 -25.52 4.10
N ARG A 1027 10.36 -26.09 2.94
CA ARG A 1027 10.05 -25.32 1.72
C ARG A 1027 8.77 -24.48 1.82
N ILE A 1028 7.76 -24.93 2.57
CA ILE A 1028 6.55 -24.12 2.83
C ILE A 1028 6.89 -22.97 3.79
N THR A 1029 7.69 -23.21 4.82
CA THR A 1029 8.13 -22.15 5.74
C THR A 1029 9.01 -21.12 5.04
N GLU A 1030 9.83 -21.54 4.05
CA GLU A 1030 10.58 -20.64 3.15
C GLU A 1030 9.65 -19.68 2.40
N GLN A 1031 8.54 -20.18 1.82
CA GLN A 1031 7.55 -19.35 1.12
C GLN A 1031 6.78 -18.42 2.06
N ALA A 1032 6.51 -18.85 3.29
CA ALA A 1032 5.83 -18.05 4.31
C ALA A 1032 6.74 -17.02 4.99
N GLY A 1033 8.05 -17.05 4.75
CA GLY A 1033 9.00 -16.17 5.43
C GLY A 1033 9.11 -16.46 6.94
N VAL A 1034 8.98 -17.72 7.34
CA VAL A 1034 9.04 -18.21 8.73
C VAL A 1034 10.19 -19.22 8.86
N VAL A 1035 10.85 -19.25 10.02
CA VAL A 1035 11.94 -20.20 10.30
C VAL A 1035 11.39 -21.46 10.97
N LEU A 1036 11.72 -22.63 10.46
CA LEU A 1036 11.43 -23.92 11.07
C LEU A 1036 12.54 -24.32 12.05
N THR A 1037 12.18 -24.79 13.24
CA THR A 1037 13.13 -25.50 14.11
C THR A 1037 12.60 -26.87 14.52
N LEU A 1038 13.51 -27.85 14.49
CA LEU A 1038 13.32 -29.19 15.03
C LEU A 1038 14.08 -29.37 16.36
N ASP A 1039 14.58 -28.30 16.99
CA ASP A 1039 15.24 -28.40 18.30
C ASP A 1039 14.28 -28.99 19.35
N PRO A 1040 14.70 -29.99 20.15
CA PRO A 1040 13.83 -30.62 21.15
C PRO A 1040 13.42 -29.70 22.31
N LYS A 1041 14.11 -28.58 22.52
CA LYS A 1041 13.79 -27.59 23.55
C LYS A 1041 14.11 -26.18 23.03
N PRO A 1042 13.26 -25.64 22.14
CA PRO A 1042 13.54 -24.37 21.47
C PRO A 1042 13.51 -23.18 22.44
N ILE A 1043 12.65 -23.24 23.47
CA ILE A 1043 12.58 -22.23 24.54
C ILE A 1043 12.80 -22.90 25.90
N GLN A 1044 13.65 -22.28 26.71
CA GLN A 1044 13.95 -22.73 28.07
C GLN A 1044 12.80 -22.39 29.04
N GLY A 1045 12.74 -23.08 30.17
CA GLY A 1045 11.73 -22.86 31.20
C GLY A 1045 10.47 -23.73 31.02
N ASP A 1046 9.34 -23.21 31.51
CA ASP A 1046 8.06 -23.90 31.70
C ASP A 1046 7.24 -24.03 30.40
N TRP A 1047 7.93 -24.32 29.31
CA TRP A 1047 7.36 -24.54 27.97
C TRP A 1047 7.62 -25.97 27.53
N ASN A 1048 6.67 -26.60 26.85
CA ASN A 1048 6.86 -27.95 26.35
C ASN A 1048 8.02 -28.00 25.36
N GLY A 1049 8.72 -29.14 25.34
CA GLY A 1049 9.71 -29.41 24.30
C GLY A 1049 9.07 -30.12 23.10
N ALA A 1050 9.85 -30.34 22.04
CA ALA A 1050 9.42 -30.98 20.82
C ALA A 1050 9.91 -32.43 20.70
N GLY A 1051 8.98 -33.37 20.58
CA GLY A 1051 9.23 -34.80 20.43
C GLY A 1051 9.18 -35.30 18.98
N CYS A 1052 9.56 -36.57 18.80
CA CYS A 1052 9.25 -37.33 17.60
C CYS A 1052 8.73 -38.73 17.97
N HIS A 1053 7.56 -38.82 18.61
CA HIS A 1053 7.09 -40.09 19.16
C HIS A 1053 6.94 -41.13 18.05
N THR A 1054 7.41 -42.34 18.31
CA THR A 1054 7.43 -43.41 17.30
C THR A 1054 6.55 -44.58 17.75
N ASN A 1055 5.37 -44.66 17.15
CA ASN A 1055 4.48 -45.80 17.24
C ASN A 1055 5.05 -46.97 16.46
N TYR A 1056 5.10 -48.15 17.07
CA TYR A 1056 5.75 -49.34 16.52
C TYR A 1056 4.92 -50.60 16.73
N SER A 1057 4.79 -51.40 15.68
CA SER A 1057 4.27 -52.77 15.78
C SER A 1057 4.90 -53.72 14.78
N THR A 1058 4.95 -55.00 15.13
CA THR A 1058 5.18 -56.10 14.18
C THR A 1058 3.86 -56.80 13.85
N LYS A 1059 3.87 -57.62 12.80
CA LYS A 1059 2.77 -58.52 12.46
C LYS A 1059 2.32 -59.33 13.68
N SER A 1060 3.26 -59.90 14.43
CA SER A 1060 2.95 -60.68 15.64
C SER A 1060 2.31 -59.84 16.76
N MET A 1061 2.65 -58.55 16.87
CA MET A 1061 2.01 -57.65 17.85
C MET A 1061 0.56 -57.31 17.48
N ARG A 1062 0.22 -57.33 16.19
CA ARG A 1062 -1.11 -57.01 15.67
C ARG A 1062 -2.06 -58.22 15.63
N GLU A 1063 -1.54 -59.44 15.79
CA GLU A 1063 -2.30 -60.69 15.83
C GLU A 1063 -2.80 -61.04 17.25
N ASP A 1064 -3.67 -62.03 17.37
CA ASP A 1064 -4.23 -62.44 18.66
C ASP A 1064 -3.13 -62.92 19.62
N GLY A 1065 -3.14 -62.43 20.87
CA GLY A 1065 -2.06 -62.64 21.84
C GLY A 1065 -0.87 -61.67 21.68
N GLY A 1066 -0.94 -60.73 20.74
CA GLY A 1066 0.13 -59.78 20.43
C GLY A 1066 0.56 -58.89 21.59
N PHE A 1067 -0.27 -58.70 22.62
CA PHE A 1067 0.11 -57.91 23.81
C PHE A 1067 1.29 -58.49 24.59
N GLU A 1068 1.47 -59.82 24.61
CA GLU A 1068 2.66 -60.43 25.23
C GLU A 1068 3.93 -60.18 24.40
N VAL A 1069 3.80 -60.11 23.08
CA VAL A 1069 4.89 -59.71 22.17
C VAL A 1069 5.26 -58.25 22.42
N ILE A 1070 4.28 -57.38 22.65
CA ILE A 1070 4.50 -55.97 23.01
C ILE A 1070 5.27 -55.87 24.34
N LYS A 1071 4.85 -56.60 25.38
CA LYS A 1071 5.58 -56.61 26.67
C LYS A 1071 7.03 -57.08 26.51
N LYS A 1072 7.27 -58.12 25.70
CA LYS A 1072 8.62 -58.60 25.41
C LYS A 1072 9.45 -57.53 24.68
N ALA A 1073 8.88 -56.83 23.71
CA ALA A 1073 9.56 -55.74 23.02
C ALA A 1073 9.93 -54.60 23.98
N ILE A 1074 9.03 -54.22 24.87
CA ILE A 1074 9.28 -53.19 25.91
C ILE A 1074 10.42 -53.62 26.84
N LEU A 1075 10.46 -54.90 27.24
CA LEU A 1075 11.56 -55.44 28.04
C LEU A 1075 12.90 -55.30 27.32
N ASN A 1076 12.98 -55.66 26.04
CA ASN A 1076 14.19 -55.49 25.25
C ASN A 1076 14.61 -54.03 25.12
N LEU A 1077 13.65 -53.11 24.90
CA LEU A 1077 13.91 -51.68 24.83
C LEU A 1077 14.45 -51.11 26.15
N SER A 1078 14.03 -51.67 27.30
CA SER A 1078 14.54 -51.27 28.61
C SER A 1078 16.01 -51.65 28.80
N LEU A 1079 16.45 -52.75 28.20
CA LEU A 1079 17.82 -53.26 28.31
C LEU A 1079 18.80 -52.51 27.40
N ARG A 1080 18.30 -51.89 26.31
CA ARG A 1080 19.10 -51.06 25.39
C ARG A 1080 18.73 -49.58 25.49
N HIS A 1081 18.22 -49.13 26.64
CA HIS A 1081 17.77 -47.75 26.82
C HIS A 1081 18.85 -46.72 26.46
N ASP A 1082 20.05 -46.85 27.03
CA ASP A 1082 21.16 -45.91 26.82
C ASP A 1082 21.62 -45.85 25.36
N LEU A 1083 21.60 -47.00 24.68
CA LEU A 1083 21.92 -47.05 23.25
C LEU A 1083 20.88 -46.30 22.43
N HIS A 1084 19.59 -46.48 22.72
CA HIS A 1084 18.54 -45.76 22.02
C HIS A 1084 18.65 -44.25 22.31
N ILE A 1085 18.80 -43.84 23.57
CA ILE A 1085 18.92 -42.43 23.96
C ILE A 1085 20.06 -41.73 23.22
N SER A 1086 21.25 -42.36 23.11
CA SER A 1086 22.38 -41.76 22.40
C SER A 1086 22.16 -41.55 20.89
N ALA A 1087 21.15 -42.22 20.32
CA ALA A 1087 20.79 -42.12 18.90
C ALA A 1087 19.47 -41.34 18.66
N TYR A 1088 18.80 -40.88 19.72
CA TYR A 1088 17.44 -40.34 19.68
C TYR A 1088 17.38 -38.82 19.54
N GLY A 1089 18.42 -38.22 18.94
CA GLY A 1089 18.54 -36.79 18.64
C GLY A 1089 19.36 -36.02 19.67
N GLU A 1090 20.15 -35.07 19.19
CA GLU A 1090 21.02 -34.23 20.03
C GLU A 1090 20.20 -33.18 20.80
N GLY A 1091 20.60 -32.86 22.03
CA GLY A 1091 19.91 -31.88 22.88
C GLY A 1091 18.70 -32.40 23.65
N ASN A 1092 18.41 -33.70 23.53
CA ASN A 1092 17.24 -34.33 24.12
C ASN A 1092 17.25 -34.33 25.66
N GLU A 1093 18.42 -34.18 26.29
CA GLU A 1093 18.57 -34.00 27.75
C GLU A 1093 17.86 -32.75 28.28
N ARG A 1094 17.69 -31.72 27.45
CA ARG A 1094 16.94 -30.51 27.79
C ARG A 1094 15.43 -30.71 27.76
N ARG A 1095 14.96 -31.76 27.08
CA ARG A 1095 13.55 -32.12 26.91
C ARG A 1095 13.11 -33.19 27.89
N LEU A 1096 13.81 -34.32 27.92
CA LEU A 1096 13.50 -35.51 28.74
C LEU A 1096 13.90 -35.31 30.20
N THR A 1097 13.18 -34.44 30.89
CA THR A 1097 13.47 -34.03 32.27
C THR A 1097 12.61 -34.75 33.32
N GLY A 1098 11.54 -35.43 32.89
CA GLY A 1098 10.50 -35.95 33.78
C GLY A 1098 9.34 -34.97 34.02
N LEU A 1099 9.45 -33.73 33.51
CA LEU A 1099 8.40 -32.71 33.50
C LEU A 1099 7.76 -32.64 32.10
N HIS A 1100 6.66 -31.89 31.96
CA HIS A 1100 6.01 -31.61 30.67
C HIS A 1100 5.69 -32.85 29.82
N GLU A 1101 5.03 -33.85 30.40
CA GLU A 1101 4.62 -35.09 29.70
C GLU A 1101 5.78 -35.93 29.12
N THR A 1102 6.99 -35.82 29.69
CA THR A 1102 8.14 -36.66 29.34
C THR A 1102 8.64 -37.48 30.53
N ALA A 1103 9.34 -38.59 30.25
CA ALA A 1103 10.14 -39.29 31.26
C ALA A 1103 11.53 -38.65 31.40
N SER A 1104 12.19 -38.88 32.54
CA SER A 1104 13.61 -38.53 32.72
C SER A 1104 14.48 -39.32 31.76
N ILE A 1105 15.49 -38.66 31.16
CA ILE A 1105 16.40 -39.25 30.18
C ILE A 1105 17.18 -40.46 30.71
N ASP A 1106 17.44 -40.53 32.01
CA ASP A 1106 18.22 -41.59 32.66
C ASP A 1106 17.35 -42.82 33.02
N ASN A 1107 16.03 -42.67 33.00
CA ASN A 1107 15.11 -43.63 33.59
C ASN A 1107 14.15 -44.21 32.56
N PHE A 1108 14.27 -45.52 32.31
CA PHE A 1108 13.26 -46.25 31.55
C PHE A 1108 12.01 -46.52 32.39
N SER A 1109 10.85 -46.25 31.81
CA SER A 1109 9.53 -46.56 32.35
C SER A 1109 8.53 -46.85 31.23
N TRP A 1110 7.48 -47.61 31.53
CA TRP A 1110 6.37 -47.81 30.60
C TRP A 1110 5.04 -47.92 31.34
N GLY A 1111 3.94 -47.62 30.66
CA GLY A 1111 2.61 -47.74 31.26
C GLY A 1111 1.48 -47.66 30.24
N VAL A 1112 0.28 -48.08 30.66
CA VAL A 1112 -0.92 -47.97 29.84
C VAL A 1112 -1.54 -46.58 30.01
N ALA A 1113 -1.74 -45.88 28.89
CA ALA A 1113 -2.22 -44.50 28.85
C ALA A 1113 -1.46 -43.50 29.75
N ASN A 1114 -0.22 -43.80 30.11
CA ASN A 1114 0.64 -42.90 30.88
C ASN A 1114 1.58 -42.14 29.95
N ARG A 1115 1.34 -40.83 29.77
CA ARG A 1115 2.18 -39.96 28.92
C ARG A 1115 3.54 -39.64 29.55
N GLY A 1116 3.68 -39.69 30.88
CA GLY A 1116 4.95 -39.45 31.58
C GLY A 1116 5.93 -40.62 31.56
N CYS A 1117 5.63 -41.67 30.80
CA CYS A 1117 6.50 -42.83 30.65
C CYS A 1117 7.35 -42.76 29.38
N SER A 1118 8.46 -43.51 29.37
CA SER A 1118 9.32 -43.63 28.19
C SER A 1118 8.60 -44.35 27.04
N ILE A 1119 7.91 -45.46 27.35
CA ILE A 1119 7.06 -46.19 26.41
C ILE A 1119 5.61 -46.15 26.88
N ARG A 1120 4.69 -45.76 26.00
CA ARG A 1120 3.25 -45.78 26.27
C ARG A 1120 2.59 -46.90 25.49
N VAL A 1121 1.61 -47.56 26.10
CA VAL A 1121 0.69 -48.46 25.39
C VAL A 1121 -0.72 -47.89 25.49
N GLY A 1122 -1.42 -47.80 24.35
CA GLY A 1122 -2.79 -47.28 24.31
C GLY A 1122 -3.79 -48.17 25.04
N ARG A 1123 -4.86 -47.58 25.60
CA ARG A 1123 -5.96 -48.33 26.23
C ARG A 1123 -6.60 -49.33 25.27
N ASP A 1124 -6.75 -48.94 24.01
CA ASP A 1124 -7.30 -49.82 22.97
C ASP A 1124 -6.42 -51.06 22.71
N THR A 1125 -5.10 -50.89 22.71
CA THR A 1125 -4.15 -52.00 22.54
C THR A 1125 -4.23 -52.98 23.71
N GLU A 1126 -4.28 -52.46 24.95
CA GLU A 1126 -4.45 -53.29 26.15
C GLU A 1126 -5.79 -54.04 26.10
N ALA A 1127 -6.90 -53.33 25.86
CA ALA A 1127 -8.25 -53.89 25.88
C ALA A 1127 -8.45 -54.95 24.78
N LYS A 1128 -7.86 -54.77 23.61
CA LYS A 1128 -7.92 -55.75 22.49
C LYS A 1128 -6.91 -56.89 22.64
N GLY A 1129 -5.95 -56.79 23.56
CA GLY A 1129 -4.87 -57.77 23.73
C GLY A 1129 -3.90 -57.83 22.54
N LYS A 1130 -3.88 -56.82 21.67
CA LYS A 1130 -3.05 -56.70 20.46
C LYS A 1130 -3.05 -55.28 19.93
N GLY A 1131 -1.99 -54.86 19.22
CA GLY A 1131 -1.87 -53.51 18.68
C GLY A 1131 -0.43 -53.05 18.52
N TYR A 1132 -0.10 -51.88 19.07
CA TYR A 1132 1.20 -51.21 18.97
C TYR A 1132 1.64 -50.58 20.30
N LEU A 1133 2.94 -50.29 20.40
CA LEU A 1133 3.53 -49.45 21.46
C LEU A 1133 3.94 -48.09 20.90
N GLU A 1134 4.10 -47.10 21.76
CA GLU A 1134 4.52 -45.74 21.43
C GLU A 1134 5.82 -45.42 22.17
N ASP A 1135 6.93 -45.25 21.46
CA ASP A 1135 8.20 -44.79 22.03
C ASP A 1135 8.26 -43.26 22.06
N ARG A 1136 8.18 -42.66 23.25
CA ARG A 1136 8.08 -41.20 23.44
C ARG A 1136 9.44 -40.52 23.62
N ARG A 1137 10.52 -41.30 23.60
CA ARG A 1137 11.88 -40.82 23.86
C ARG A 1137 12.56 -40.08 22.68
N PRO A 1138 12.27 -40.34 21.39
CA PRO A 1138 12.96 -39.61 20.32
C PRO A 1138 12.65 -38.10 20.37
N ALA A 1139 13.67 -37.28 20.17
CA ALA A 1139 13.56 -35.83 20.01
C ALA A 1139 13.04 -35.44 18.62
N SER A 1140 12.46 -34.25 18.46
CA SER A 1140 12.01 -33.74 17.15
C SER A 1140 13.08 -33.74 16.05
N ASN A 1141 14.37 -33.60 16.37
CA ASN A 1141 15.49 -33.60 15.41
C ASN A 1141 16.08 -34.99 15.11
N MET A 1142 15.51 -36.08 15.61
CA MET A 1142 16.03 -37.44 15.39
C MET A 1142 16.07 -37.82 13.90
N ASP A 1143 17.01 -38.69 13.49
CA ASP A 1143 17.05 -39.28 12.13
C ASP A 1143 16.14 -40.54 12.02
N PRO A 1144 15.06 -40.51 11.20
CA PRO A 1144 14.07 -41.59 11.11
C PRO A 1144 14.65 -42.92 10.64
N TYR A 1145 15.74 -42.93 9.87
CA TYR A 1145 16.40 -44.18 9.51
C TYR A 1145 17.04 -44.86 10.73
N VAL A 1146 17.64 -44.07 11.62
CA VAL A 1146 18.32 -44.59 12.81
C VAL A 1146 17.31 -45.13 13.81
N VAL A 1147 16.29 -44.35 14.16
CA VAL A 1147 15.31 -44.74 15.19
C VAL A 1147 14.50 -45.95 14.77
N THR A 1148 13.97 -45.96 13.54
CA THR A 1148 13.15 -47.09 13.06
C THR A 1148 13.97 -48.37 12.94
N ALA A 1149 15.22 -48.28 12.47
CA ALA A 1149 16.10 -49.44 12.36
C ALA A 1149 16.51 -49.99 13.74
N LEU A 1150 16.81 -49.12 14.71
CA LEU A 1150 17.13 -49.54 16.09
C LEU A 1150 15.93 -50.20 16.78
N LEU A 1151 14.72 -49.69 16.59
CA LEU A 1151 13.51 -50.33 17.10
C LEU A 1151 13.34 -51.74 16.52
N ALA A 1152 13.48 -51.90 15.21
CA ALA A 1152 13.40 -53.22 14.57
C ALA A 1152 14.54 -54.15 15.02
N GLU A 1153 15.78 -53.66 15.08
CA GLU A 1153 16.93 -54.45 15.52
C GLU A 1153 16.73 -54.95 16.97
N THR A 1154 16.42 -54.06 17.90
CA THR A 1154 16.28 -54.39 19.33
C THR A 1154 15.12 -55.34 19.63
N THR A 1155 14.03 -55.26 18.85
CA THR A 1155 12.81 -56.03 19.14
C THR A 1155 12.69 -57.31 18.31
N ILE A 1156 13.42 -57.46 17.20
CA ILE A 1156 13.34 -58.61 16.29
C ILE A 1156 14.66 -59.39 16.20
N LEU A 1157 15.80 -58.69 16.08
CA LEU A 1157 17.09 -59.31 15.78
C LEU A 1157 17.94 -59.57 17.03
N TRP A 1158 17.84 -58.69 18.02
CA TRP A 1158 18.62 -58.76 19.25
C TRP A 1158 17.94 -59.65 20.29
N GLU A 1159 18.74 -60.51 20.94
CA GLU A 1159 18.30 -61.36 22.03
C GLU A 1159 19.12 -61.05 23.30
N PRO A 1160 18.47 -60.75 24.45
CA PRO A 1160 19.16 -60.57 25.70
C PRO A 1160 19.70 -61.90 26.25
N THR A 1161 20.70 -61.84 27.14
CA THR A 1161 21.06 -63.01 27.95
C THR A 1161 19.95 -63.32 28.96
N LEU A 1162 19.76 -64.60 29.31
CA LEU A 1162 18.74 -65.04 30.27
C LEU A 1162 18.84 -64.31 31.63
N GLU A 1163 20.06 -64.00 32.08
CA GLU A 1163 20.31 -63.27 33.32
C GLU A 1163 19.85 -61.80 33.23
N ALA A 1164 20.13 -61.12 32.11
CA ALA A 1164 19.71 -59.75 31.88
C ALA A 1164 18.18 -59.64 31.75
N GLU A 1165 17.57 -60.60 31.05
CA GLU A 1165 16.12 -60.69 30.88
C GLU A 1165 15.41 -60.86 32.23
N ALA A 1166 15.87 -61.81 33.07
CA ALA A 1166 15.31 -62.05 34.40
C ALA A 1166 15.46 -60.84 35.33
N LEU A 1167 16.60 -60.15 35.30
CA LEU A 1167 16.86 -58.97 36.12
C LEU A 1167 15.98 -57.79 35.71
N ALA A 1168 15.83 -57.54 34.40
CA ALA A 1168 14.99 -56.46 33.90
C ALA A 1168 13.51 -56.73 34.14
N ALA A 1169 13.03 -57.96 33.97
CA ALA A 1169 11.66 -58.35 34.29
C ALA A 1169 11.33 -58.09 35.78
N LYS A 1170 12.27 -58.39 36.68
CA LYS A 1170 12.11 -58.13 38.12
C LYS A 1170 12.08 -56.63 38.45
N LYS A 1171 12.95 -55.82 37.82
CA LYS A 1171 12.96 -54.35 38.00
C LYS A 1171 11.67 -53.70 37.48
N LEU A 1172 11.15 -54.15 36.34
CA LEU A 1172 9.90 -53.64 35.77
C LEU A 1172 8.69 -54.04 36.63
N ALA A 1173 8.66 -55.26 37.17
CA ALA A 1173 7.57 -55.71 38.05
C ALA A 1173 7.52 -54.98 39.40
N LEU A 1174 8.68 -54.60 39.98
CA LEU A 1174 8.77 -53.90 41.27
C LEU A 1174 8.20 -52.47 41.24
N LYS A 1175 8.20 -51.78 40.08
CA LYS A 1175 7.64 -50.42 39.94
C LYS A 1175 6.10 -50.38 39.88
N PHE A 1176 5.41 -51.51 39.67
CA PHE A 1176 3.94 -51.56 39.59
C PHE A 1176 3.22 -51.54 40.96
N VAL A 1177 3.94 -51.74 42.07
CA VAL A 1177 3.34 -51.92 43.41
C VAL A 1177 3.25 -50.61 44.22
N SER A 1178 3.86 -49.50 43.78
CA SER A 1178 4.02 -48.31 44.62
C SER A 1178 3.05 -47.14 44.38
N PHE A 1179 1.99 -47.29 43.58
CA PHE A 1179 0.97 -46.25 43.38
C PHE A 1179 -0.44 -46.85 43.25
N ALA A 1180 -0.87 -47.57 44.29
CA ALA A 1180 -2.26 -47.98 44.48
C ALA A 1180 -2.93 -47.11 45.54
#